data_AF-A0A3D3MGK2-F1
#
_entry.id   AF-A0A3D3MGK2-F1
#
_cell.length_a   1.000
_cell.length_b   1.000
_cell.length_c   1.000
_cell.angle_alpha   90.00
_cell.angle_beta   90.00
_cell.angle_gamma   90.00
#
_symmetry.space_group_name_H-M   'P 1'
#
loop_
_entity.id
_entity.type
_entity.pdbx_description
1 polymer ?
#
loop_
_entity_poly.entity_id
_entity_poly.type
_entity_poly.pdbx_seq_one_letter_code
_entity_poly.pdbx_strand_id
1 'polypeptide(L)'
;MSHRIYVYNVDSKTQEQYPHYLGEWNYEIPELFLPLFSCDPRSKGKLLYFDKVNGVQRLKSFYQLLGEHYQLLYKKAYFEPVNKMFEMLDALPYDTFVMDAWDVFNMNEEKHSDQAKDWVLEIKEKSKLYDKAMAKQNLGWLEKELFARRGYDTFLALLETDWINYGLGYWNDELYKNPSEPFEDNGHWGLKDKKGNIVTPAVYDEIFAFNDEGIAVAQKNGKFGYLRNDGKVLINCIYEDAFDALFIENKEYGIVQKDNKTGLIDIATGEMVIPCEYEELELLWYNGLFNAKKENKYRVLNRSGKQIIAYESEAPFDHDYPDLLYRKQAGTSKRAYYTLEGIFMGDYPEDVLSRISDGYYLAKPNKFQTKSCIIQPDGTLLDTGIDKMVNLDDWSSFAYKKDQRWFIFNTKHKGYRLSDHVIENVTVSNFNYLIKDVMIISDHTGIGLYDVAADLWLLPLSKDHRKIEICSQEAFRITTHDGMYYYDQKTGTSGTGYDYICEGLDYHEELLCLFKKEEMFILDTNRVLHRVPDSRMGALYEKKYNLRGKDHTYFIHFYNQWKERAGSGYEMHFDNDTLRSMAAEYHKEGKIKDAVRLYMIGSDRGDADMMMELGYIYTDTEVPEFYDLEKGLALYERSAQKDQPYAWNNLGYHYQEGIGYPQDIKKALKCFRKAAELGNGLAMQNLGNLYFYGDYLLKDHDIALEYYKKAENKLYPNSQNMSEIYYRKNDYANLLRYLKRDHEDSYSHIYYGILYDEGLGVKQSAKKAIQHYEKALNYFTYSYALERLLYYYKEDPIFEDPMKYKHWKTFGEENDMEI
;
A
#
# COMPACT_ATOMS: atom_id res chain seq x y z
N MET A 1 -15.99 -13.61 10.43
CA MET A 1 -14.84 -14.44 10.85
C MET A 1 -13.71 -14.10 9.89
N SER A 2 -12.52 -13.72 10.38
CA SER A 2 -11.38 -13.47 9.50
C SER A 2 -10.90 -14.80 8.93
N HIS A 3 -10.81 -14.91 7.61
CA HIS A 3 -10.30 -16.11 6.94
C HIS A 3 -8.77 -16.05 6.93
N ARG A 4 -8.14 -16.97 7.66
CA ARG A 4 -6.72 -16.95 7.99
C ARG A 4 -5.92 -17.99 7.21
N ILE A 5 -4.64 -17.70 7.05
CA ILE A 5 -3.63 -18.61 6.52
C ILE A 5 -2.62 -18.82 7.63
N TYR A 6 -2.28 -20.07 7.92
CA TYR A 6 -1.30 -20.43 8.94
C TYR A 6 -0.08 -21.07 8.30
N VAL A 7 1.12 -20.68 8.72
CA VAL A 7 2.37 -21.30 8.27
C VAL A 7 3.01 -22.10 9.40
N TYR A 8 3.67 -23.21 9.08
CA TYR A 8 4.35 -24.12 10.02
C TYR A 8 5.72 -24.52 9.46
N ASN A 9 6.63 -24.97 10.32
CA ASN A 9 7.88 -25.62 9.92
C ASN A 9 7.80 -27.12 10.18
N VAL A 10 8.10 -27.95 9.19
CA VAL A 10 7.99 -29.41 9.31
C VAL A 10 9.19 -30.10 8.66
N ASP A 11 9.54 -31.29 9.16
CA ASP A 11 10.55 -32.15 8.57
C ASP A 11 10.01 -32.87 7.34
N SER A 12 10.67 -32.69 6.19
CA SER A 12 10.24 -33.31 4.93
C SER A 12 10.21 -34.84 4.97
N LYS A 13 11.00 -35.48 5.84
CA LYS A 13 11.16 -36.94 5.94
C LYS A 13 10.35 -37.53 7.09
N THR A 14 10.48 -36.98 8.30
CA THR A 14 9.83 -37.52 9.51
C THR A 14 8.43 -36.98 9.70
N GLN A 15 8.08 -35.86 9.04
CA GLN A 15 6.84 -35.10 9.24
C GLN A 15 6.67 -34.58 10.68
N GLU A 16 7.75 -34.52 11.47
CA GLU A 16 7.75 -33.81 12.73
C GLU A 16 7.47 -32.33 12.47
N GLN A 17 6.58 -31.74 13.25
CA GLN A 17 6.13 -30.36 13.09
C GLN A 17 6.65 -29.52 14.26
N TYR A 18 7.04 -28.29 13.95
CA TYR A 18 7.41 -27.30 14.96
C TYR A 18 6.16 -26.92 15.78
N PRO A 19 6.24 -26.83 17.13
CA PRO A 19 5.04 -26.84 17.97
C PRO A 19 4.08 -25.65 17.79
N HIS A 20 4.54 -24.55 17.20
CA HIS A 20 3.75 -23.33 16.97
C HIS A 20 3.63 -23.03 15.48
N TYR A 21 2.53 -22.41 15.08
CA TYR A 21 2.47 -21.77 13.78
C TYR A 21 3.45 -20.59 13.72
N LEU A 22 4.06 -20.39 12.57
CA LEU A 22 5.08 -19.39 12.32
C LEU A 22 4.48 -18.00 12.09
N GLY A 23 3.35 -17.91 11.45
CA GLY A 23 2.73 -16.62 11.12
C GLY A 23 1.31 -16.84 10.64
N GLU A 24 0.50 -15.78 10.80
CA GLU A 24 -0.85 -15.76 10.30
C GLU A 24 -1.14 -14.48 9.51
N TRP A 25 -1.88 -14.60 8.43
CA TRP A 25 -2.34 -13.45 7.65
C TRP A 25 -3.67 -13.75 6.98
N ASN A 26 -4.33 -12.70 6.50
CA ASN A 26 -5.67 -12.80 5.92
C ASN A 26 -5.60 -13.01 4.41
N TYR A 27 -6.47 -13.88 3.88
CA TYR A 27 -6.83 -14.07 2.46
C TYR A 27 -5.72 -14.46 1.47
N GLU A 28 -4.53 -13.89 1.53
CA GLU A 28 -3.45 -14.07 0.54
C GLU A 28 -2.06 -13.95 1.16
N ILE A 29 -1.05 -14.52 0.49
CA ILE A 29 0.36 -14.41 0.90
C ILE A 29 0.81 -12.94 0.79
N PRO A 30 1.40 -12.33 1.84
CA PRO A 30 1.93 -10.98 1.76
C PRO A 30 2.98 -10.86 0.66
N GLU A 31 2.92 -9.77 -0.12
CA GLU A 31 3.82 -9.54 -1.26
C GLU A 31 5.30 -9.58 -0.84
N LEU A 32 5.63 -9.11 0.38
CA LEU A 32 6.98 -9.20 0.96
C LEU A 32 7.51 -10.64 1.06
N PHE A 33 6.64 -11.64 1.24
CA PHE A 33 7.01 -13.04 1.46
C PHE A 33 6.74 -13.96 0.28
N LEU A 34 6.24 -13.46 -0.84
CA LEU A 34 6.10 -14.29 -2.03
C LEU A 34 7.44 -14.95 -2.45
N PRO A 35 8.61 -14.27 -2.38
CA PRO A 35 9.90 -14.91 -2.64
C PRO A 35 10.20 -16.10 -1.71
N LEU A 36 9.80 -16.04 -0.43
CA LEU A 36 10.00 -17.12 0.54
C LEU A 36 9.26 -18.39 0.13
N PHE A 37 8.01 -18.25 -0.32
CA PHE A 37 7.13 -19.37 -0.66
C PHE A 37 7.19 -19.76 -2.14
N SER A 38 8.21 -19.31 -2.87
CA SER A 38 8.34 -19.58 -4.32
C SER A 38 9.36 -20.65 -4.67
N CYS A 39 10.07 -21.20 -3.68
CA CYS A 39 11.05 -22.27 -3.86
C CYS A 39 10.41 -23.65 -3.65
N ASP A 40 10.43 -24.47 -4.70
CA ASP A 40 9.76 -25.78 -4.78
C ASP A 40 8.32 -25.81 -4.21
N PRO A 41 7.42 -24.89 -4.65
CA PRO A 41 6.05 -24.91 -4.17
C PRO A 41 5.35 -26.18 -4.69
N ARG A 42 4.82 -26.95 -3.74
CA ARG A 42 4.12 -28.23 -3.97
C ARG A 42 2.93 -28.32 -3.03
N SER A 43 1.92 -29.12 -3.39
CA SER A 43 0.75 -29.35 -2.54
C SER A 43 0.56 -30.83 -2.27
N LYS A 44 0.08 -31.16 -1.06
CA LYS A 44 -0.30 -32.52 -0.66
C LYS A 44 -1.56 -32.44 0.18
N GLY A 45 -2.67 -32.92 -0.38
CA GLY A 45 -3.99 -32.66 0.18
C GLY A 45 -4.25 -31.15 0.19
N LYS A 46 -4.85 -30.65 1.28
CA LYS A 46 -5.16 -29.23 1.48
C LYS A 46 -3.97 -28.35 1.87
N LEU A 47 -2.78 -28.92 2.00
CA LEU A 47 -1.61 -28.20 2.50
C LEU A 47 -0.66 -27.88 1.36
N LEU A 48 -0.05 -26.70 1.45
CA LEU A 48 1.03 -26.25 0.58
C LEU A 48 2.36 -26.49 1.31
N TYR A 49 3.40 -26.84 0.56
CA TYR A 49 4.74 -27.11 1.08
C TYR A 49 5.76 -26.36 0.23
N PHE A 50 6.81 -25.86 0.89
CA PHE A 50 7.85 -25.06 0.27
C PHE A 50 9.22 -25.41 0.85
N ASP A 51 10.27 -25.30 0.03
CA ASP A 51 11.65 -25.49 0.49
C ASP A 51 12.05 -24.30 1.38
N LYS A 52 12.26 -24.57 2.68
CA LYS A 52 12.67 -23.54 3.64
C LYS A 52 14.05 -22.98 3.31
N VAL A 53 15.01 -23.86 3.05
CA VAL A 53 16.42 -23.48 2.93
C VAL A 53 16.62 -22.56 1.74
N ASN A 54 16.12 -22.96 0.56
CA ASN A 54 16.23 -22.14 -0.65
C ASN A 54 15.29 -20.93 -0.61
N GLY A 55 14.11 -21.07 -0.01
CA GLY A 55 13.16 -19.97 0.17
C GLY A 55 13.74 -18.83 1.02
N VAL A 56 14.38 -19.15 2.15
CA VAL A 56 15.01 -18.15 3.04
C VAL A 56 16.15 -17.43 2.32
N GLN A 57 16.97 -18.14 1.53
CA GLN A 57 18.03 -17.50 0.75
C GLN A 57 17.47 -16.55 -0.32
N ARG A 58 16.41 -16.97 -1.03
CA ARG A 58 15.74 -16.12 -2.02
C ARG A 58 15.12 -14.88 -1.38
N LEU A 59 14.51 -15.02 -0.20
CA LEU A 59 13.97 -13.90 0.56
C LEU A 59 15.09 -12.93 1.00
N LYS A 60 16.24 -13.44 1.46
CA LYS A 60 17.42 -12.61 1.78
C LYS A 60 17.88 -11.78 0.59
N SER A 61 17.96 -12.37 -0.61
CA SER A 61 18.31 -11.64 -1.84
C SER A 61 17.29 -10.55 -2.19
N PHE A 62 16.01 -10.82 -2.01
CA PHE A 62 14.96 -9.82 -2.24
C PHE A 62 15.02 -8.66 -1.23
N TYR A 63 15.23 -8.96 0.05
CA TYR A 63 15.40 -7.94 1.09
C TYR A 63 16.66 -7.11 0.88
N GLN A 64 17.76 -7.71 0.40
CA GLN A 64 18.95 -6.97 -0.01
C GLN A 64 18.61 -5.95 -1.11
N LEU A 65 17.86 -6.36 -2.16
CA LEU A 65 17.42 -5.45 -3.22
C LEU A 65 16.53 -4.32 -2.68
N LEU A 66 15.57 -4.62 -1.79
CA LEU A 66 14.74 -3.60 -1.12
C LEU A 66 15.61 -2.60 -0.35
N GLY A 67 16.57 -3.10 0.43
CA GLY A 67 17.47 -2.27 1.21
C GLY A 67 18.38 -1.38 0.36
N GLU A 68 18.87 -1.88 -0.77
CA GLU A 68 19.69 -1.11 -1.71
C GLU A 68 18.87 -0.04 -2.44
N HIS A 69 17.71 -0.44 -2.98
CA HIS A 69 16.84 0.45 -3.75
C HIS A 69 16.36 1.65 -2.94
N TYR A 70 15.98 1.42 -1.68
CA TYR A 70 15.48 2.45 -0.77
C TYR A 70 16.51 3.03 0.19
N GLN A 71 17.79 2.63 0.07
CA GLN A 71 18.88 3.10 0.93
C GLN A 71 18.61 2.86 2.43
N LEU A 72 18.16 1.64 2.77
CA LEU A 72 17.78 1.26 4.14
C LEU A 72 18.87 0.46 4.88
N LEU A 73 19.86 -0.10 4.17
CA LEU A 73 20.83 -1.05 4.75
C LEU A 73 21.62 -0.51 5.96
N TYR A 74 21.80 0.81 6.07
CA TYR A 74 22.51 1.45 7.18
C TYR A 74 21.57 1.95 8.30
N LYS A 75 20.25 1.86 8.12
CA LYS A 75 19.27 2.32 9.11
C LYS A 75 19.03 1.22 10.15
N LYS A 76 19.25 1.53 11.43
CA LYS A 76 18.98 0.61 12.55
C LYS A 76 17.55 0.08 12.53
N ALA A 77 16.58 0.95 12.28
CA ALA A 77 15.17 0.61 12.17
C ALA A 77 14.88 -0.48 11.13
N TYR A 78 15.70 -0.59 10.07
CA TYR A 78 15.56 -1.62 9.05
C TYR A 78 16.31 -2.91 9.43
N PHE A 79 17.61 -2.83 9.71
CA PHE A 79 18.42 -4.06 9.83
C PHE A 79 18.08 -4.86 11.09
N GLU A 80 17.64 -4.24 12.18
CA GLU A 80 17.32 -4.91 13.44
C GLU A 80 16.13 -5.90 13.31
N PRO A 81 14.94 -5.47 12.86
CA PRO A 81 13.82 -6.40 12.65
C PRO A 81 14.08 -7.40 11.52
N VAL A 82 14.77 -6.98 10.45
CA VAL A 82 15.11 -7.87 9.33
C VAL A 82 16.08 -8.98 9.76
N ASN A 83 17.11 -8.65 10.55
CA ASN A 83 18.02 -9.66 11.10
C ASN A 83 17.30 -10.59 12.07
N LYS A 84 16.47 -10.06 12.99
CA LYS A 84 15.70 -10.88 13.93
C LYS A 84 14.77 -11.87 13.20
N MET A 85 14.12 -11.42 12.13
CA MET A 85 13.31 -12.28 11.26
C MET A 85 14.17 -13.39 10.62
N PHE A 86 15.31 -13.05 10.03
CA PHE A 86 16.15 -14.05 9.37
C PHE A 86 16.84 -15.01 10.34
N GLU A 87 17.26 -14.55 11.52
CA GLU A 87 17.78 -15.40 12.59
C GLU A 87 16.72 -16.40 13.05
N MET A 88 15.48 -15.95 13.25
CA MET A 88 14.34 -16.80 13.58
C MET A 88 14.08 -17.84 12.47
N LEU A 89 14.01 -17.42 11.20
CA LEU A 89 13.80 -18.33 10.08
C LEU A 89 14.96 -19.33 9.91
N ASP A 90 16.21 -18.89 10.08
CA ASP A 90 17.39 -19.75 10.00
C ASP A 90 17.39 -20.79 11.13
N ALA A 91 17.01 -20.40 12.35
CA ALA A 91 16.97 -21.26 13.54
C ALA A 91 15.86 -22.34 13.51
N LEU A 92 14.89 -22.23 12.61
CA LEU A 92 13.85 -23.25 12.46
C LEU A 92 14.45 -24.63 12.16
N PRO A 93 14.08 -25.67 12.93
CA PRO A 93 14.81 -26.94 12.96
C PRO A 93 14.61 -27.80 11.71
N TYR A 94 13.55 -27.55 10.93
CA TYR A 94 13.18 -28.41 9.81
C TYR A 94 13.29 -27.73 8.44
N ASP A 95 13.36 -28.53 7.39
CA ASP A 95 13.71 -28.11 6.02
C ASP A 95 12.52 -27.64 5.16
N THR A 96 11.29 -27.75 5.64
CA THR A 96 10.09 -27.48 4.85
C THR A 96 9.17 -26.49 5.57
N PHE A 97 8.66 -25.50 4.84
CA PHE A 97 7.50 -24.72 5.29
C PHE A 97 6.21 -25.41 4.83
N VAL A 98 5.22 -25.46 5.70
CA VAL A 98 3.85 -25.90 5.39
C VAL A 98 2.90 -24.75 5.59
N MET A 99 2.02 -24.51 4.63
CA MET A 99 0.96 -23.52 4.76
C MET A 99 -0.40 -24.21 4.74
N ASP A 100 -1.18 -23.97 5.79
CA ASP A 100 -2.58 -24.34 5.90
C ASP A 100 -3.45 -23.11 5.66
N ALA A 101 -4.04 -23.04 4.47
CA ALA A 101 -4.99 -22.00 4.09
C ALA A 101 -6.44 -22.49 4.22
N TRP A 102 -6.71 -23.46 5.09
CA TRP A 102 -8.03 -24.09 5.25
C TRP A 102 -9.19 -23.09 5.42
N ASP A 103 -9.02 -22.03 6.22
CA ASP A 103 -10.08 -21.03 6.39
C ASP A 103 -10.36 -20.25 5.11
N VAL A 104 -9.31 -19.88 4.38
CA VAL A 104 -9.45 -19.25 3.05
C VAL A 104 -10.08 -20.24 2.06
N PHE A 105 -9.68 -21.50 2.13
CA PHE A 105 -10.23 -22.55 1.29
C PHE A 105 -11.71 -22.83 1.58
N ASN A 106 -12.16 -22.64 2.83
CA ASN A 106 -13.58 -22.75 3.20
C ASN A 106 -14.45 -21.64 2.60
N MET A 107 -13.86 -20.56 2.06
CA MET A 107 -14.60 -19.52 1.34
C MET A 107 -15.13 -20.01 -0.02
N ASN A 108 -14.65 -21.17 -0.47
CA ASN A 108 -15.01 -21.74 -1.75
C ASN A 108 -15.47 -23.21 -1.56
N GLU A 109 -16.53 -23.63 -2.27
CA GLU A 109 -17.03 -25.02 -2.24
C GLU A 109 -16.03 -26.03 -2.87
N GLU A 110 -14.97 -25.51 -3.51
CA GLU A 110 -13.76 -26.21 -3.91
C GLU A 110 -13.24 -27.22 -2.86
N LYS A 111 -12.94 -28.47 -3.27
CA LYS A 111 -12.01 -29.31 -2.50
C LYS A 111 -10.72 -28.55 -2.23
N HIS A 112 -10.39 -28.41 -0.96
CA HIS A 112 -9.19 -27.70 -0.51
C HIS A 112 -7.90 -28.24 -1.15
N SER A 113 -7.89 -29.51 -1.55
CA SER A 113 -6.75 -30.10 -2.23
C SER A 113 -6.48 -29.60 -3.64
N ASP A 114 -7.50 -29.15 -4.37
CA ASP A 114 -7.25 -28.55 -5.69
C ASP A 114 -7.02 -27.05 -5.57
N GLN A 115 -7.65 -26.36 -4.61
CA GLN A 115 -7.26 -24.97 -4.26
C GLN A 115 -5.77 -24.88 -3.93
N ALA A 116 -5.26 -25.82 -3.14
CA ALA A 116 -3.84 -25.89 -2.85
C ALA A 116 -2.98 -26.15 -4.12
N LYS A 117 -3.44 -26.92 -5.11
CA LYS A 117 -2.71 -27.08 -6.39
C LYS A 117 -2.73 -25.79 -7.21
N ASP A 118 -3.83 -25.07 -7.18
CA ASP A 118 -4.01 -23.82 -7.91
C ASP A 118 -3.10 -22.74 -7.38
N TRP A 119 -3.05 -22.60 -6.05
CA TRP A 119 -2.14 -21.69 -5.39
C TRP A 119 -0.69 -22.02 -5.70
N VAL A 120 -0.29 -23.31 -5.77
CA VAL A 120 1.06 -23.67 -6.22
C VAL A 120 1.36 -23.11 -7.61
N LEU A 121 0.40 -23.15 -8.53
CA LEU A 121 0.58 -22.64 -9.89
C LEU A 121 0.61 -21.11 -9.94
N GLU A 122 -0.29 -20.45 -9.21
CA GLU A 122 -0.33 -19.00 -9.08
C GLU A 122 0.98 -18.46 -8.48
N ILE A 123 1.47 -19.09 -7.40
CA ILE A 123 2.74 -18.73 -6.77
C ILE A 123 3.89 -18.86 -7.77
N LYS A 124 3.94 -19.96 -8.54
CA LYS A 124 4.95 -20.15 -9.60
C LYS A 124 4.87 -19.05 -10.66
N GLU A 125 3.67 -18.65 -11.06
CA GLU A 125 3.46 -17.59 -12.05
C GLU A 125 3.88 -16.21 -11.54
N LYS A 126 3.36 -15.81 -10.37
CA LYS A 126 3.72 -14.54 -9.73
C LYS A 126 5.22 -14.45 -9.44
N SER A 127 5.87 -15.55 -9.05
CA SER A 127 7.32 -15.57 -8.76
C SER A 127 8.19 -15.12 -9.94
N LYS A 128 7.71 -15.28 -11.19
CA LYS A 128 8.44 -14.83 -12.39
C LYS A 128 8.60 -13.31 -12.44
N LEU A 129 7.66 -12.56 -11.86
CA LEU A 129 7.73 -11.10 -11.78
C LEU A 129 8.87 -10.69 -10.84
N TYR A 130 8.96 -11.36 -9.69
CA TYR A 130 10.02 -11.15 -8.70
C TYR A 130 11.39 -11.56 -9.25
N ASP A 131 11.49 -12.66 -10.00
CA ASP A 131 12.74 -13.07 -10.66
C ASP A 131 13.25 -12.02 -11.62
N LYS A 132 12.35 -11.44 -12.43
CA LYS A 132 12.70 -10.39 -13.36
C LYS A 132 13.17 -9.12 -12.64
N ALA A 133 12.54 -8.75 -11.52
CA ALA A 133 12.93 -7.60 -10.71
C ALA A 133 14.31 -7.80 -10.06
N MET A 134 14.53 -8.97 -9.44
CA MET A 134 15.82 -9.33 -8.82
C MET A 134 16.95 -9.45 -9.86
N ALA A 135 16.69 -10.06 -11.02
CA ALA A 135 17.69 -10.16 -12.09
C ALA A 135 18.08 -8.80 -12.68
N LYS A 136 17.14 -7.83 -12.70
CA LYS A 136 17.37 -6.49 -13.24
C LYS A 136 17.76 -5.45 -12.18
N GLN A 137 17.79 -5.83 -10.90
CA GLN A 137 18.02 -4.92 -9.77
C GLN A 137 17.10 -3.68 -9.83
N ASN A 138 15.82 -3.89 -10.19
CA ASN A 138 14.86 -2.80 -10.40
C ASN A 138 13.46 -3.19 -9.91
N LEU A 139 12.95 -2.44 -8.93
CA LEU A 139 11.64 -2.64 -8.32
C LEU A 139 10.50 -1.85 -8.97
N GLY A 140 10.78 -0.75 -9.69
CA GLY A 140 9.74 0.17 -10.15
C GLY A 140 8.71 -0.47 -11.10
N TRP A 141 9.12 -1.44 -11.93
CA TRP A 141 8.14 -2.20 -12.72
C TRP A 141 7.34 -3.19 -11.86
N LEU A 142 7.98 -3.88 -10.92
CA LEU A 142 7.29 -4.82 -10.03
C LEU A 142 6.24 -4.09 -9.18
N GLU A 143 6.59 -2.91 -8.66
CA GLU A 143 5.67 -2.06 -7.91
C GLU A 143 4.49 -1.61 -8.75
N LYS A 144 4.73 -1.16 -9.99
CA LYS A 144 3.65 -0.78 -10.91
C LYS A 144 2.69 -1.94 -11.19
N GLU A 145 3.19 -3.16 -11.36
CA GLU A 145 2.35 -4.33 -11.61
C GLU A 145 1.58 -4.79 -10.36
N LEU A 146 2.21 -4.77 -9.18
CA LEU A 146 1.62 -5.28 -7.94
C LEU A 146 0.65 -4.28 -7.27
N PHE A 147 0.98 -2.99 -7.29
CA PHE A 147 0.31 -1.98 -6.48
C PHE A 147 -0.72 -1.14 -7.23
N ALA A 148 -0.85 -1.29 -8.56
CA ALA A 148 -1.81 -0.55 -9.39
C ALA A 148 -3.30 -0.73 -9.00
N ARG A 149 -3.64 -1.64 -8.08
CA ARG A 149 -5.02 -1.94 -7.63
C ARG A 149 -5.15 -2.16 -6.12
N ARG A 150 -4.22 -1.68 -5.29
CA ARG A 150 -4.14 -2.00 -3.84
C ARG A 150 -3.82 -0.77 -2.97
N GLY A 151 -3.89 -0.93 -1.64
CA GLY A 151 -3.81 0.15 -0.64
C GLY A 151 -2.41 0.70 -0.29
N TYR A 152 -1.35 0.23 -0.94
CA TYR A 152 0.01 0.75 -0.80
C TYR A 152 0.55 1.10 -2.17
N ASP A 153 1.29 2.20 -2.30
CA ASP A 153 1.84 2.68 -3.58
C ASP A 153 3.25 2.14 -3.88
N THR A 154 3.99 1.68 -2.85
CA THR A 154 5.37 1.18 -2.96
C THR A 154 5.68 0.12 -1.89
N PHE A 155 6.76 -0.66 -2.08
CA PHE A 155 7.26 -1.54 -1.02
C PHE A 155 7.78 -0.77 0.19
N LEU A 156 8.30 0.46 0.02
CA LEU A 156 8.73 1.29 1.14
C LEU A 156 7.56 1.64 2.07
N ALA A 157 6.43 2.06 1.50
CA ALA A 157 5.22 2.36 2.28
C ALA A 157 4.71 1.12 3.05
N LEU A 158 4.84 -0.07 2.45
CA LEU A 158 4.50 -1.33 3.12
C LEU A 158 5.49 -1.67 4.25
N LEU A 159 6.80 -1.55 4.01
CA LEU A 159 7.85 -1.84 4.98
C LEU A 159 7.80 -0.93 6.22
N GLU A 160 7.51 0.36 6.02
CA GLU A 160 7.47 1.39 7.07
C GLU A 160 6.13 1.41 7.82
N THR A 161 5.19 0.51 7.51
CA THR A 161 3.96 0.38 8.30
C THR A 161 4.27 -0.19 9.69
N ASP A 162 3.86 0.51 10.75
CA ASP A 162 4.20 0.21 12.16
C ASP A 162 4.00 -1.27 12.54
N TRP A 163 2.85 -1.87 12.20
CA TRP A 163 2.57 -3.27 12.55
C TRP A 163 3.30 -4.29 11.67
N ILE A 164 3.73 -3.91 10.47
CA ILE A 164 4.48 -4.79 9.56
C ILE A 164 5.92 -4.92 10.03
N ASN A 165 6.49 -3.85 10.59
CA ASN A 165 7.84 -3.80 11.16
C ASN A 165 8.89 -4.45 10.24
N TYR A 166 8.98 -3.95 9.00
CA TYR A 166 9.86 -4.48 7.94
C TYR A 166 9.68 -5.98 7.63
N GLY A 167 8.53 -6.56 7.97
CA GLY A 167 8.20 -7.97 7.78
C GLY A 167 8.18 -8.79 9.07
N LEU A 168 8.86 -8.35 10.14
CA LEU A 168 8.91 -9.10 11.39
C LEU A 168 7.51 -9.29 12.00
N GLY A 169 6.64 -8.28 11.90
CA GLY A 169 5.31 -8.29 12.53
C GLY A 169 4.27 -9.22 11.89
N TYR A 170 4.60 -9.87 10.76
CA TYR A 170 3.75 -10.95 10.19
C TYR A 170 3.98 -12.31 10.86
N TRP A 171 5.07 -12.46 11.59
CA TRP A 171 5.41 -13.71 12.26
C TRP A 171 4.82 -13.72 13.66
N ASN A 172 4.44 -14.90 14.13
CA ASN A 172 3.96 -15.08 15.49
C ASN A 172 5.06 -14.68 16.47
N ASP A 173 4.76 -13.67 17.26
CA ASP A 173 5.63 -13.12 18.29
C ASP A 173 6.19 -14.20 19.22
N GLU A 174 5.48 -15.30 19.50
CA GLU A 174 5.99 -16.41 20.30
C GLU A 174 7.25 -17.09 19.72
N LEU A 175 7.58 -16.89 18.44
CA LEU A 175 8.76 -17.51 17.81
C LEU A 175 10.06 -16.77 18.12
N TYR A 176 9.95 -15.47 18.40
CA TYR A 176 11.09 -14.58 18.55
C TYR A 176 11.00 -13.70 19.80
N LYS A 177 9.86 -13.72 20.49
CA LYS A 177 9.66 -13.15 21.83
C LYS A 177 9.74 -14.23 22.92
N ASN A 178 9.12 -15.42 22.79
CA ASN A 178 8.96 -16.40 23.90
C ASN A 178 9.59 -17.81 23.69
N PRO A 179 10.87 -18.04 24.07
CA PRO A 179 11.51 -19.35 24.00
C PRO A 179 11.02 -20.42 24.99
N SER A 180 10.24 -20.06 26.03
CA SER A 180 9.67 -21.01 27.00
C SER A 180 8.26 -20.62 27.47
N GLU A 181 7.52 -21.58 28.00
CA GLU A 181 6.17 -21.43 28.55
C GLU A 181 6.09 -21.80 30.04
N PRO A 182 5.26 -21.11 30.84
CA PRO A 182 5.04 -21.45 32.24
C PRO A 182 4.27 -22.76 32.40
N PHE A 183 4.67 -23.58 33.36
CA PHE A 183 3.97 -24.80 33.75
C PHE A 183 3.85 -24.89 35.27
N GLU A 184 2.77 -25.49 35.76
CA GLU A 184 2.55 -25.75 37.18
C GLU A 184 2.85 -27.22 37.51
N ASP A 185 3.60 -27.46 38.59
CA ASP A 185 3.77 -28.77 39.21
C ASP A 185 3.73 -28.62 40.75
N ASN A 186 2.87 -29.39 41.41
CA ASN A 186 2.65 -29.35 42.86
C ASN A 186 2.44 -27.92 43.44
N GLY A 187 1.65 -27.09 42.76
CA GLY A 187 1.34 -25.73 43.22
C GLY A 187 2.47 -24.70 43.04
N HIS A 188 3.51 -25.04 42.27
CA HIS A 188 4.60 -24.14 41.94
C HIS A 188 4.77 -24.04 40.42
N TRP A 189 5.21 -22.87 39.96
CA TRP A 189 5.44 -22.53 38.56
C TRP A 189 6.90 -22.66 38.16
N GLY A 190 7.12 -23.17 36.95
CA GLY A 190 8.42 -23.28 36.28
C GLY A 190 8.28 -22.92 34.81
N LEU A 191 9.38 -22.99 34.06
CA LEU A 191 9.41 -22.76 32.62
C LEU A 191 9.89 -24.01 31.89
N LYS A 192 9.25 -24.33 30.77
CA LYS A 192 9.70 -25.39 29.87
C LYS A 192 9.81 -24.87 28.44
N ASP A 193 10.80 -25.35 27.70
CA ASP A 193 10.95 -25.00 26.30
C ASP A 193 9.84 -25.66 25.48
N LYS A 194 9.75 -25.28 24.19
CA LYS A 194 8.78 -25.83 23.25
C LYS A 194 8.91 -27.35 23.02
N LYS A 195 10.04 -27.97 23.42
CA LYS A 195 10.26 -29.42 23.36
C LYS A 195 9.84 -30.11 24.66
N GLY A 196 9.31 -29.38 25.63
CA GLY A 196 8.92 -29.87 26.95
C GLY A 196 10.10 -30.08 27.89
N ASN A 197 11.30 -29.65 27.52
CA ASN A 197 12.44 -29.70 28.44
C ASN A 197 12.26 -28.62 29.50
N ILE A 198 12.44 -28.98 30.76
CA ILE A 198 12.42 -28.01 31.86
C ILE A 198 13.60 -27.05 31.69
N VAL A 199 13.28 -25.78 31.41
CA VAL A 199 14.23 -24.67 31.33
C VAL A 199 14.46 -24.14 32.75
N THR A 200 13.38 -23.99 33.52
CA THR A 200 13.39 -23.63 34.93
C THR A 200 12.44 -24.55 35.69
N PRO A 201 12.88 -25.26 36.75
CA PRO A 201 12.01 -26.16 37.49
C PRO A 201 10.84 -25.41 38.15
N ALA A 202 9.76 -26.13 38.45
CA ALA A 202 8.60 -25.62 39.17
C ALA A 202 8.96 -25.25 40.62
N VAL A 203 9.40 -24.01 40.82
CA VAL A 203 9.94 -23.52 42.11
C VAL A 203 9.46 -22.12 42.48
N TYR A 204 8.63 -21.49 41.65
CA TYR A 204 8.06 -20.17 41.88
C TYR A 204 6.64 -20.31 42.40
N ASP A 205 6.21 -19.44 43.31
CA ASP A 205 4.81 -19.38 43.74
C ASP A 205 3.93 -18.89 42.59
N GLU A 206 4.46 -17.97 41.76
CA GLU A 206 3.79 -17.41 40.59
C GLU A 206 4.84 -16.86 39.59
N ILE A 207 4.54 -16.94 38.29
CA ILE A 207 5.26 -16.24 37.23
C ILE A 207 4.23 -15.39 36.49
N PHE A 208 4.40 -14.06 36.52
CA PHE A 208 3.48 -13.12 35.89
C PHE A 208 3.68 -13.08 34.37
N ALA A 209 2.85 -12.30 33.68
CA ALA A 209 2.95 -12.16 32.22
C ALA A 209 4.33 -11.61 31.81
N PHE A 210 4.88 -12.16 30.72
CA PHE A 210 6.09 -11.63 30.09
C PHE A 210 5.76 -10.37 29.27
N ASN A 211 6.61 -9.35 29.37
CA ASN A 211 6.56 -8.19 28.48
C ASN A 211 7.12 -8.52 27.08
N ASP A 212 7.11 -7.56 26.16
CA ASP A 212 7.57 -7.74 24.77
C ASP A 212 9.05 -8.16 24.64
N GLU A 213 9.87 -7.85 25.64
CA GLU A 213 11.29 -8.24 25.72
C GLU A 213 11.50 -9.56 26.46
N GLY A 214 10.41 -10.24 26.84
CA GLY A 214 10.46 -11.56 27.44
C GLY A 214 10.81 -11.56 28.92
N ILE A 215 10.53 -10.48 29.65
CA ILE A 215 10.78 -10.34 31.09
C ILE A 215 9.46 -10.39 31.85
N ALA A 216 9.40 -11.22 32.89
CA ALA A 216 8.27 -11.32 33.80
C ALA A 216 8.70 -11.06 35.24
N VAL A 217 7.77 -10.54 36.04
CA VAL A 217 7.85 -10.63 37.48
C VAL A 217 7.68 -12.09 37.89
N ALA A 218 8.44 -12.55 38.88
CA ALA A 218 8.34 -13.89 39.43
C ALA A 218 8.31 -13.84 40.96
N GLN A 219 7.38 -14.59 41.57
CA GLN A 219 7.24 -14.72 43.01
C GLN A 219 7.79 -16.07 43.49
N LYS A 220 8.51 -16.08 44.60
CA LYS A 220 9.01 -17.31 45.24
C LYS A 220 9.14 -17.10 46.75
N ASN A 221 8.56 -18.00 47.54
CA ASN A 221 8.45 -17.89 48.99
C ASN A 221 7.88 -16.53 49.47
N GLY A 222 6.89 -15.98 48.76
CA GLY A 222 6.26 -14.69 49.04
C GLY A 222 7.14 -13.46 48.75
N LYS A 223 8.23 -13.64 47.98
CA LYS A 223 9.12 -12.55 47.55
C LYS A 223 9.17 -12.45 46.04
N PHE A 224 9.40 -11.24 45.52
CA PHE A 224 9.33 -10.92 44.10
C PHE A 224 10.71 -10.62 43.50
N GLY A 225 10.87 -10.93 42.22
CA GLY A 225 12.06 -10.72 41.40
C GLY A 225 11.72 -10.74 39.91
N TYR A 226 12.73 -10.79 39.04
CA TYR A 226 12.53 -10.79 37.59
C TYR A 226 13.19 -12.01 36.95
N LEU A 227 12.46 -12.62 36.04
CA LEU A 227 12.85 -13.80 35.28
C LEU A 227 12.70 -13.50 33.80
N ARG A 228 13.66 -13.92 32.99
CA ARG A 228 13.50 -13.92 31.54
C ARG A 228 12.93 -15.24 31.07
N ASN A 229 12.19 -15.21 29.99
CA ASN A 229 11.56 -16.37 29.36
C ASN A 229 12.53 -17.40 28.74
N ASP A 230 13.83 -17.25 28.87
CA ASP A 230 14.81 -18.32 28.65
C ASP A 230 15.24 -19.01 29.97
N GLY A 231 14.54 -18.71 31.06
CA GLY A 231 14.80 -19.23 32.40
C GLY A 231 15.89 -18.51 33.17
N LYS A 232 16.54 -17.50 32.57
CA LYS A 232 17.55 -16.73 33.26
C LYS A 232 16.89 -15.86 34.35
N VAL A 233 17.22 -16.14 35.61
CA VAL A 233 16.91 -15.24 36.71
C VAL A 233 17.70 -13.95 36.49
N LEU A 234 16.99 -12.86 36.22
CA LEU A 234 17.59 -11.54 36.05
C LEU A 234 17.79 -10.90 37.42
N ILE A 235 16.75 -10.95 38.27
CA ILE A 235 16.77 -10.45 39.64
C ILE A 235 16.17 -11.53 40.56
N ASN A 236 16.89 -11.87 41.62
CA ASN A 236 16.43 -12.87 42.59
C ASN A 236 15.13 -12.41 43.30
N CYS A 237 14.28 -13.37 43.67
CA CYS A 237 13.06 -13.14 44.44
C CYS A 237 13.40 -12.76 45.90
N ILE A 238 13.68 -11.48 46.13
CA ILE A 238 14.07 -10.95 47.45
C ILE A 238 13.26 -9.72 47.88
N TYR A 239 12.44 -9.17 46.97
CA TYR A 239 11.65 -7.97 47.20
C TYR A 239 10.27 -8.28 47.78
N GLU A 240 9.69 -7.35 48.51
CA GLU A 240 8.32 -7.47 49.05
C GLU A 240 7.26 -7.40 47.96
N ASP A 241 7.54 -6.66 46.90
CA ASP A 241 6.70 -6.51 45.72
C ASP A 241 7.58 -6.12 44.51
N ALA A 242 7.08 -6.36 43.30
CA ALA A 242 7.71 -5.90 42.06
C ALA A 242 6.64 -5.69 40.97
N PHE A 243 6.81 -4.65 40.17
CA PHE A 243 5.90 -4.28 39.09
C PHE A 243 6.45 -4.72 37.72
N ASP A 244 5.60 -4.68 36.69
CA ASP A 244 6.00 -5.03 35.33
C ASP A 244 7.26 -4.25 34.87
N ALA A 245 8.11 -4.95 34.12
CA ALA A 245 9.34 -4.37 33.60
C ALA A 245 9.06 -3.26 32.57
N LEU A 246 9.75 -2.14 32.74
CA LEU A 246 9.64 -0.91 31.96
C LEU A 246 10.77 -0.83 30.94
N PHE A 247 10.42 -0.73 29.66
CA PHE A 247 11.38 -0.52 28.58
C PHE A 247 11.58 0.98 28.31
N ILE A 248 12.77 1.50 28.65
CA ILE A 248 13.11 2.92 28.57
C ILE A 248 14.47 3.07 27.87
N GLU A 249 14.50 3.74 26.71
CA GLU A 249 15.72 4.02 25.91
C GLU A 249 16.60 2.78 25.65
N ASN A 250 16.01 1.64 25.25
CA ASN A 250 16.70 0.36 25.02
C ASN A 250 17.28 -0.31 26.28
N LYS A 251 16.69 -0.05 27.44
CA LYS A 251 17.03 -0.70 28.71
C LYS A 251 15.78 -1.09 29.48
N GLU A 252 15.93 -2.10 30.31
CA GLU A 252 14.88 -2.69 31.13
C GLU A 252 15.03 -2.29 32.60
N TYR A 253 13.97 -1.70 33.14
CA TYR A 253 13.92 -1.26 34.53
C TYR A 253 12.75 -1.90 35.27
N GLY A 254 12.91 -2.14 36.57
CA GLY A 254 11.85 -2.68 37.42
C GLY A 254 11.55 -1.74 38.57
N ILE A 255 10.26 -1.52 38.88
CA ILE A 255 9.89 -0.90 40.16
C ILE A 255 9.76 -2.02 41.18
N VAL A 256 10.47 -1.91 42.31
CA VAL A 256 10.53 -2.94 43.36
C VAL A 256 10.29 -2.35 44.73
N GLN A 257 9.67 -3.13 45.62
CA GLN A 257 9.40 -2.74 47.00
C GLN A 257 10.30 -3.47 48.00
N LYS A 258 10.86 -2.72 48.95
CA LYS A 258 11.63 -3.23 50.09
C LYS A 258 11.37 -2.35 51.31
N ASP A 259 11.12 -2.95 52.47
CA ASP A 259 10.83 -2.24 53.72
C ASP A 259 9.62 -1.27 53.59
N ASN A 260 8.58 -1.70 52.87
CA ASN A 260 7.40 -0.92 52.45
C ASN A 260 7.73 0.35 51.65
N LYS A 261 8.89 0.41 50.99
CA LYS A 261 9.32 1.53 50.14
C LYS A 261 9.65 1.07 48.73
N THR A 262 9.25 1.85 47.72
CA THR A 262 9.49 1.58 46.31
C THR A 262 10.76 2.26 45.80
N GLY A 263 11.42 1.60 44.85
CA GLY A 263 12.60 2.09 44.13
C GLY A 263 12.66 1.53 42.72
N LEU A 264 13.66 1.93 41.94
CA LEU A 264 13.87 1.51 40.55
C LEU A 264 15.18 0.74 40.43
N ILE A 265 15.13 -0.46 39.85
CA ILE A 265 16.30 -1.31 39.58
C ILE A 265 16.56 -1.39 38.08
N ASP A 266 17.83 -1.36 37.68
CA ASP A 266 18.25 -1.77 36.33
C ASP A 266 18.24 -3.31 36.31
N ILE A 267 17.33 -3.90 35.53
CA ILE A 267 17.10 -5.35 35.56
C ILE A 267 18.32 -6.12 35.02
N ALA A 268 19.09 -5.51 34.10
CA ALA A 268 20.24 -6.16 33.51
C ALA A 268 21.43 -6.23 34.46
N THR A 269 21.64 -5.19 35.27
CA THR A 269 22.78 -5.12 36.21
C THR A 269 22.42 -5.50 37.64
N GLY A 270 21.14 -5.43 38.02
CA GLY A 270 20.67 -5.54 39.40
C GLY A 270 21.01 -4.33 40.27
N GLU A 271 21.46 -3.23 39.68
CA GLU A 271 21.80 -2.01 40.40
C GLU A 271 20.53 -1.20 40.72
N MET A 272 20.39 -0.79 41.99
CA MET A 272 19.34 0.15 42.39
C MET A 272 19.67 1.54 41.84
N VAL A 273 18.94 1.97 40.81
CA VAL A 273 19.12 3.28 40.18
C VAL A 273 18.38 4.37 40.96
N ILE A 274 17.18 4.04 41.46
CA ILE A 274 16.44 4.86 42.43
C ILE A 274 16.31 4.04 43.71
N PRO A 275 16.84 4.48 44.87
CA PRO A 275 16.78 3.71 46.11
C PRO A 275 15.33 3.49 46.58
N CYS A 276 15.09 2.36 47.26
CA CYS A 276 13.80 2.06 47.90
C CYS A 276 13.56 2.94 49.13
N GLU A 277 13.20 4.21 48.92
CA GLU A 277 12.91 5.18 49.98
C GLU A 277 11.60 5.95 49.76
N TYR A 278 10.86 5.62 48.70
CA TYR A 278 9.61 6.28 48.33
C TYR A 278 8.40 5.46 48.78
N GLU A 279 7.33 6.13 49.18
CA GLU A 279 6.05 5.50 49.50
C GLU A 279 5.38 4.94 48.24
N GLU A 280 5.61 5.60 47.11
CA GLU A 280 5.01 5.31 45.80
C GLU A 280 5.99 5.78 44.73
N LEU A 281 6.18 4.98 43.70
CA LEU A 281 7.00 5.32 42.54
C LEU A 281 6.24 4.86 41.29
N GLU A 282 5.91 5.77 40.39
CA GLU A 282 5.12 5.48 39.19
C GLU A 282 5.75 6.15 37.97
N LEU A 283 5.69 5.47 36.82
CA LEU A 283 6.15 6.04 35.56
C LEU A 283 5.21 7.19 35.13
N LEU A 284 5.77 8.39 35.00
CA LEU A 284 5.05 9.60 34.57
C LEU A 284 5.07 9.76 33.04
N TRP A 285 6.22 9.46 32.42
CA TRP A 285 6.40 9.59 30.98
C TRP A 285 7.37 8.53 30.44
N TYR A 286 7.10 8.03 29.23
CA TYR A 286 7.78 6.86 28.65
C TYR A 286 9.29 7.05 28.45
N ASN A 287 9.80 8.29 28.49
CA ASN A 287 11.23 8.60 28.44
C ASN A 287 11.97 8.39 29.78
N GLY A 288 11.30 7.84 30.81
CA GLY A 288 11.90 7.54 32.10
C GLY A 288 11.85 8.68 33.12
N LEU A 289 10.73 9.41 33.13
CA LEU A 289 10.37 10.32 34.22
C LEU A 289 9.38 9.64 35.15
N PHE A 290 9.54 9.85 36.45
CA PHE A 290 8.77 9.15 37.48
C PHE A 290 8.16 10.14 38.48
N ASN A 291 6.91 9.91 38.85
CA ASN A 291 6.32 10.47 40.06
C ASN A 291 6.82 9.66 41.26
N ALA A 292 7.50 10.31 42.20
CA ALA A 292 8.00 9.67 43.40
C ALA A 292 7.42 10.36 44.64
N LYS A 293 6.69 9.62 45.47
CA LYS A 293 6.06 10.13 46.69
C LYS A 293 6.90 9.82 47.91
N LYS A 294 7.22 10.83 48.71
CA LYS A 294 7.90 10.62 50.01
C LYS A 294 7.55 11.78 50.93
N GLU A 295 7.13 11.44 52.16
CA GLU A 295 6.57 12.39 53.14
C GLU A 295 5.26 13.04 52.64
N ASN A 296 4.37 12.25 52.04
CA ASN A 296 3.10 12.69 51.43
C ASN A 296 3.22 13.70 50.26
N LYS A 297 4.43 13.94 49.75
CA LYS A 297 4.65 14.85 48.61
C LYS A 297 5.26 14.12 47.42
N TYR A 298 4.78 14.47 46.25
CA TYR A 298 5.25 14.03 44.93
C TYR A 298 6.37 14.93 44.42
N ARG A 299 7.41 14.29 43.88
CA ARG A 299 8.53 14.93 43.18
C ARG A 299 8.80 14.16 41.89
N VAL A 300 9.24 14.87 40.85
CA VAL A 300 9.54 14.26 39.55
C VAL A 300 11.01 13.90 39.48
N LEU A 301 11.30 12.60 39.34
CA LEU A 301 12.65 12.07 39.20
C LEU A 301 12.90 11.66 37.75
N ASN A 302 14.11 11.86 37.27
CA ASN A 302 14.58 11.15 36.08
C ASN A 302 15.08 9.75 36.46
N ARG A 303 15.42 8.95 35.44
CA ARG A 303 15.97 7.60 35.64
C ARG A 303 17.18 7.50 36.57
N SER A 304 17.99 8.56 36.72
CA SER A 304 19.16 8.56 37.62
C SER A 304 18.79 8.90 39.07
N GLY A 305 17.50 8.95 39.41
CA GLY A 305 17.01 9.39 40.71
C GLY A 305 17.18 10.88 40.99
N LYS A 306 17.56 11.67 39.98
CA LYS A 306 17.70 13.12 40.14
C LYS A 306 16.34 13.76 40.04
N GLN A 307 15.97 14.54 41.06
CA GLN A 307 14.81 15.42 41.00
C GLN A 307 15.03 16.50 39.94
N ILE A 308 14.16 16.53 38.93
CA ILE A 308 14.26 17.49 37.81
C ILE A 308 13.42 18.74 38.03
N ILE A 309 12.28 18.62 38.70
CA ILE A 309 11.44 19.75 39.11
C ILE A 309 11.73 20.04 40.58
N ALA A 310 12.27 21.23 40.89
CA ALA A 310 12.64 21.62 42.25
C ALA A 310 11.45 21.71 43.22
N TYR A 311 10.23 21.89 42.70
CA TYR A 311 9.00 21.99 43.48
C TYR A 311 8.44 20.60 43.85
N GLU A 312 7.99 20.44 45.09
CA GLU A 312 7.28 19.26 45.57
C GLU A 312 5.78 19.54 45.68
N SER A 313 4.97 18.55 45.32
CA SER A 313 3.52 18.69 45.15
C SER A 313 2.73 17.77 46.07
N GLU A 314 1.59 18.22 46.58
CA GLU A 314 0.62 17.37 47.32
C GLU A 314 -0.14 16.39 46.39
N ALA A 315 -0.07 16.59 45.07
CA ALA A 315 -0.68 15.74 44.04
C ALA A 315 0.36 15.32 42.98
N PRO A 316 0.19 14.16 42.31
CA PRO A 316 1.12 13.74 41.27
C PRO A 316 1.17 14.75 40.11
N PHE A 317 2.32 14.81 39.44
CA PHE A 317 2.44 15.49 38.16
C PHE A 317 1.82 14.65 37.05
N ASP A 318 1.51 15.28 35.94
CA ASP A 318 0.94 14.66 34.73
C ASP A 318 1.69 15.20 33.50
N HIS A 319 1.48 14.62 32.32
CA HIS A 319 2.14 15.05 31.08
C HIS A 319 1.14 15.64 30.07
N ASP A 320 1.61 16.57 29.23
CA ASP A 320 0.86 17.18 28.15
C ASP A 320 1.61 16.95 26.82
N TYR A 321 0.96 16.27 25.87
CA TYR A 321 1.60 15.80 24.64
C TYR A 321 1.97 16.98 23.72
N PRO A 322 3.19 17.01 23.12
CA PRO A 322 4.17 15.92 23.06
C PRO A 322 5.30 15.98 24.11
N ASP A 323 5.52 17.10 24.80
CA ASP A 323 6.80 17.37 25.47
C ASP A 323 6.75 18.29 26.71
N LEU A 324 5.60 18.40 27.38
CA LEU A 324 5.48 19.14 28.63
C LEU A 324 5.02 18.24 29.79
N LEU A 325 5.44 18.60 30.99
CA LEU A 325 4.87 18.13 32.24
C LEU A 325 4.02 19.22 32.85
N TYR A 326 3.03 18.85 33.66
CA TYR A 326 2.24 19.82 34.37
C TYR A 326 1.75 19.35 35.73
N ARG A 327 1.38 20.33 36.55
CA ARG A 327 0.64 20.12 37.80
C ARG A 327 -0.58 21.01 37.85
N LYS A 328 -1.74 20.44 38.20
CA LYS A 328 -2.99 21.19 38.41
C LYS A 328 -2.89 22.07 39.65
N GLN A 329 -3.21 23.36 39.53
CA GLN A 329 -3.26 24.26 40.67
C GLN A 329 -4.64 24.22 41.33
N ALA A 330 -4.70 23.78 42.60
CA ALA A 330 -5.94 23.65 43.35
C ALA A 330 -6.77 24.95 43.36
N GLY A 331 -8.07 24.84 43.10
CA GLY A 331 -8.99 25.98 43.09
C GLY A 331 -8.89 26.90 41.88
N THR A 332 -8.08 26.56 40.87
CA THR A 332 -7.95 27.33 39.62
C THR A 332 -8.08 26.43 38.40
N SER A 333 -8.26 27.04 37.23
CA SER A 333 -8.17 26.32 35.94
C SER A 333 -6.74 26.31 35.37
N LYS A 334 -5.72 26.71 36.17
CA LYS A 334 -4.34 26.80 35.71
C LYS A 334 -3.57 25.52 36.03
N ARG A 335 -2.58 25.27 35.20
CA ARG A 335 -1.58 24.23 35.31
C ARG A 335 -0.21 24.93 35.36
N ALA A 336 0.64 24.50 36.28
CA ALA A 336 2.04 24.87 36.30
C ALA A 336 2.76 23.95 35.31
N TYR A 337 3.27 24.49 34.20
CA TYR A 337 3.92 23.72 33.14
C TYR A 337 5.43 23.69 33.29
N TYR A 338 6.04 22.57 32.91
CA TYR A 338 7.47 22.33 32.94
C TYR A 338 7.92 21.60 31.67
N THR A 339 9.14 21.81 31.20
CA THR A 339 9.74 20.93 30.17
C THR A 339 10.05 19.55 30.75
N LEU A 340 10.40 18.59 29.90
CA LEU A 340 10.86 17.25 30.33
C LEU A 340 12.16 17.30 31.16
N GLU A 341 12.92 18.39 31.07
CA GLU A 341 14.10 18.67 31.91
C GLU A 341 13.76 19.40 33.22
N GLY A 342 12.48 19.69 33.46
CA GLY A 342 11.99 20.34 34.67
C GLY A 342 12.07 21.88 34.67
N ILE A 343 12.27 22.50 33.51
CA ILE A 343 12.30 23.97 33.37
C ILE A 343 10.89 24.51 33.48
N PHE A 344 10.63 25.41 34.42
CA PHE A 344 9.30 26.00 34.61
C PHE A 344 8.94 26.94 33.46
N MET A 345 7.85 26.64 32.76
CA MET A 345 7.37 27.39 31.59
C MET A 345 6.32 28.44 31.96
N GLY A 346 5.70 28.31 33.13
CA GLY A 346 4.69 29.25 33.64
C GLY A 346 3.35 28.62 33.99
N ASP A 347 2.44 29.44 34.50
CA ASP A 347 1.10 29.02 34.91
C ASP A 347 0.03 29.38 33.88
N TYR A 348 -0.44 28.39 33.13
CA TYR A 348 -1.38 28.57 32.04
C TYR A 348 -2.59 27.64 32.16
N PRO A 349 -3.75 27.99 31.61
CA PRO A 349 -4.80 27.02 31.34
C PRO A 349 -4.34 25.88 30.41
N GLU A 350 -5.13 24.82 30.35
CA GLU A 350 -5.04 23.79 29.30
C GLU A 350 -5.15 24.41 27.90
N ASP A 351 -4.49 23.79 26.91
CA ASP A 351 -4.50 24.16 25.48
C ASP A 351 -3.95 25.57 25.13
N VAL A 352 -3.31 26.25 26.08
CA VAL A 352 -2.78 27.62 25.88
C VAL A 352 -1.37 27.62 25.29
N LEU A 353 -0.53 26.67 25.68
CA LEU A 353 0.83 26.56 25.16
C LEU A 353 0.80 25.78 23.85
N SER A 354 1.32 26.38 22.78
CA SER A 354 1.58 25.67 21.53
C SER A 354 3.07 25.68 21.24
N ARG A 355 3.61 24.50 20.96
CA ARG A 355 5.00 24.31 20.60
C ARG A 355 5.38 25.13 19.36
N ILE A 356 6.59 25.65 19.40
CA ILE A 356 7.36 26.15 18.26
C ILE A 356 8.62 25.26 18.17
N SER A 357 9.42 25.43 17.14
CA SER A 357 10.69 24.72 17.01
C SER A 357 11.69 25.00 18.13
N ASP A 358 12.62 24.06 18.30
CA ASP A 358 13.76 24.14 19.22
C ASP A 358 13.42 24.50 20.68
N GLY A 359 12.25 24.07 21.16
CA GLY A 359 11.80 24.22 22.55
C GLY A 359 11.18 25.57 22.89
N TYR A 360 10.93 26.43 21.90
CA TYR A 360 10.16 27.66 22.08
C TYR A 360 8.67 27.34 22.16
N TYR A 361 7.91 28.15 22.90
CA TYR A 361 6.44 28.00 22.98
C TYR A 361 5.75 29.34 22.79
N LEU A 362 4.61 29.31 22.10
CA LEU A 362 3.66 30.42 22.07
C LEU A 362 2.60 30.17 23.15
N ALA A 363 2.49 31.07 24.12
CA ALA A 363 1.33 31.13 24.99
C ALA A 363 0.25 31.97 24.32
N LYS A 364 -0.84 31.32 23.90
CA LYS A 364 -1.97 31.94 23.20
C LYS A 364 -2.78 32.86 24.12
N PRO A 365 -3.54 33.81 23.56
CA PRO A 365 -4.42 34.66 24.35
C PRO A 365 -5.46 33.80 25.09
N ASN A 366 -5.70 34.15 26.35
CA ASN A 366 -6.61 33.44 27.24
C ASN A 366 -7.26 34.43 28.23
N LYS A 367 -8.14 33.93 29.10
CA LYS A 367 -8.88 34.79 30.05
C LYS A 367 -8.02 35.62 31.01
N PHE A 368 -6.75 35.26 31.19
CA PHE A 368 -5.80 35.96 32.05
C PHE A 368 -4.79 36.82 31.27
N GLN A 369 -4.65 36.59 29.95
CA GLN A 369 -3.65 37.23 29.10
C GLN A 369 -4.26 37.52 27.72
N THR A 370 -4.47 38.79 27.38
CA THR A 370 -5.21 39.19 26.17
C THR A 370 -4.39 39.16 24.88
N LYS A 371 -3.06 39.02 24.97
CA LYS A 371 -2.12 38.96 23.84
C LYS A 371 -1.20 37.76 23.99
N SER A 372 -0.60 37.27 22.91
CA SER A 372 0.32 36.14 23.03
C SER A 372 1.69 36.57 23.56
N CYS A 373 2.44 35.62 24.12
CA CYS A 373 3.86 35.79 24.43
C CYS A 373 4.66 34.56 23.98
N ILE A 374 5.95 34.75 23.73
CA ILE A 374 6.87 33.67 23.37
C ILE A 374 7.71 33.33 24.61
N ILE A 375 7.73 32.05 24.95
CA ILE A 375 8.51 31.48 26.03
C ILE A 375 9.72 30.77 25.40
N GLN A 376 10.90 31.06 25.94
CA GLN A 376 12.16 30.46 25.53
C GLN A 376 12.31 29.05 26.13
N PRO A 377 13.23 28.22 25.61
CA PRO A 377 13.51 26.89 26.17
C PRO A 377 13.97 26.91 27.63
N ASP A 378 14.46 28.05 28.14
CA ASP A 378 14.86 28.24 29.53
C ASP A 378 13.72 28.74 30.45
N GLY A 379 12.49 28.82 29.93
CA GLY A 379 11.31 29.27 30.65
C GLY A 379 11.16 30.79 30.74
N THR A 380 12.14 31.57 30.29
CA THR A 380 12.04 33.04 30.28
C THR A 380 11.23 33.54 29.08
N LEU A 381 10.68 34.75 29.18
CA LEU A 381 9.94 35.35 28.07
C LEU A 381 10.91 35.96 27.05
N LEU A 382 10.78 35.56 25.78
CA LEU A 382 11.47 36.21 24.67
C LEU A 382 10.82 37.57 24.35
N ASP A 383 9.50 37.56 24.19
CA ASP A 383 8.71 38.77 23.92
C ASP A 383 7.24 38.57 24.33
N THR A 384 6.54 39.69 24.50
CA THR A 384 5.14 39.76 24.93
C THR A 384 4.36 40.76 24.07
N GLY A 385 3.02 40.67 24.07
CA GLY A 385 2.18 41.60 23.32
C GLY A 385 2.08 41.26 21.85
N ILE A 386 2.16 39.97 21.51
CA ILE A 386 2.16 39.51 20.13
C ILE A 386 0.73 39.50 19.57
N ASP A 387 0.55 40.13 18.42
CA ASP A 387 -0.71 40.26 17.70
C ASP A 387 -0.95 39.11 16.74
N LYS A 388 0.10 38.67 16.04
CA LYS A 388 0.06 37.62 15.02
C LYS A 388 1.38 36.85 15.02
N MET A 389 1.32 35.56 14.72
CA MET A 389 2.50 34.71 14.57
C MET A 389 2.44 33.92 13.25
N VAL A 390 3.62 33.61 12.74
CA VAL A 390 3.87 32.81 11.55
C VAL A 390 4.99 31.83 11.92
N ASN A 391 4.64 30.56 12.06
CA ASN A 391 5.55 29.48 12.41
C ASN A 391 5.05 28.16 11.78
N LEU A 392 5.98 27.23 11.57
CA LEU A 392 5.71 25.84 11.20
C LEU A 392 6.57 24.95 12.10
N ASP A 393 6.07 23.77 12.46
CA ASP A 393 6.62 22.94 13.54
C ASP A 393 8.07 22.48 13.26
N ASP A 394 8.46 22.38 11.99
CA ASP A 394 9.75 21.88 11.53
C ASP A 394 10.73 22.96 11.06
N TRP A 395 10.37 24.24 11.21
CA TRP A 395 11.19 25.40 10.81
C TRP A 395 12.14 25.81 11.92
N SER A 396 13.40 26.13 11.64
CA SER A 396 14.32 26.74 12.63
C SER A 396 14.15 28.27 12.77
N SER A 397 12.95 28.76 12.45
CA SER A 397 12.61 30.16 12.54
C SER A 397 11.11 30.39 12.70
N PHE A 398 10.77 31.56 13.22
CA PHE A 398 9.40 32.07 13.23
C PHE A 398 9.39 33.58 13.04
N ALA A 399 8.26 34.10 12.58
CA ALA A 399 8.00 35.53 12.51
C ALA A 399 6.77 35.90 13.32
N TYR A 400 6.78 37.08 13.94
CA TYR A 400 5.64 37.56 14.71
C TYR A 400 5.46 39.06 14.54
N LYS A 401 4.22 39.51 14.71
CA LYS A 401 3.83 40.91 14.63
C LYS A 401 3.51 41.44 16.02
N LYS A 402 4.08 42.59 16.36
CA LYS A 402 3.85 43.34 17.60
C LYS A 402 3.92 44.83 17.30
N ASP A 403 2.97 45.61 17.83
CA ASP A 403 2.92 47.07 17.68
C ASP A 403 3.03 47.52 16.22
N GLN A 404 2.31 46.82 15.33
CA GLN A 404 2.32 47.02 13.88
C GLN A 404 3.63 46.73 13.15
N ARG A 405 4.65 46.17 13.81
CA ARG A 405 5.93 45.77 13.21
C ARG A 405 6.12 44.26 13.24
N TRP A 406 6.77 43.72 12.21
CA TRP A 406 7.15 42.32 12.17
C TRP A 406 8.59 42.11 12.64
N PHE A 407 8.79 40.99 13.31
CA PHE A 407 10.07 40.51 13.81
C PHE A 407 10.27 39.09 13.30
N ILE A 408 11.49 38.74 12.93
CA ILE A 408 11.87 37.39 12.50
C ILE A 408 12.95 36.91 13.45
N PHE A 409 12.78 35.70 13.98
CA PHE A 409 13.71 35.10 14.93
C PHE A 409 14.17 33.75 14.41
N ASN A 410 15.47 33.51 14.47
CA ASN A 410 16.08 32.22 14.16
C ASN A 410 16.37 31.49 15.48
N THR A 411 15.72 30.34 15.68
CA THR A 411 15.76 29.60 16.95
C THR A 411 17.10 28.89 17.15
N LYS A 412 17.73 28.38 16.09
CA LYS A 412 19.06 27.74 16.15
C LYS A 412 20.16 28.72 16.53
N HIS A 413 20.13 29.93 15.95
CA HIS A 413 21.11 30.98 16.25
C HIS A 413 20.72 31.84 17.45
N LYS A 414 19.52 31.67 17.99
CA LYS A 414 18.96 32.43 19.12
C LYS A 414 19.05 33.94 18.90
N GLY A 415 18.69 34.41 17.71
CA GLY A 415 18.87 35.81 17.31
C GLY A 415 17.80 36.31 16.36
N TYR A 416 17.52 37.61 16.45
CA TYR A 416 16.68 38.31 15.49
C TYR A 416 17.39 38.45 14.14
N ARG A 417 16.63 38.30 13.06
CA ARG A 417 17.09 38.54 11.69
C ARG A 417 16.51 39.84 11.15
N LEU A 418 17.25 40.46 10.23
CA LEU A 418 16.89 41.72 9.60
C LEU A 418 16.56 42.83 10.62
N SER A 419 17.30 42.90 11.73
CA SER A 419 17.05 43.88 12.81
C SER A 419 17.21 45.34 12.37
N ASP A 420 17.97 45.57 11.29
CA ASP A 420 18.16 46.89 10.67
C ASP A 420 17.04 47.26 9.68
N HIS A 421 16.07 46.37 9.43
CA HIS A 421 14.95 46.58 8.52
C HIS A 421 13.64 46.84 9.27
N VAL A 422 12.80 47.71 8.72
CA VAL A 422 11.42 47.90 9.20
C VAL A 422 10.49 47.02 8.37
N ILE A 423 10.24 45.80 8.84
CA ILE A 423 9.41 44.83 8.13
C ILE A 423 7.93 45.19 8.28
N GLU A 424 7.27 45.41 7.15
CA GLU A 424 5.85 45.76 7.09
C GLU A 424 4.95 44.52 7.00
N ASN A 425 5.41 43.48 6.28
CA ASN A 425 4.68 42.22 6.16
C ASN A 425 5.61 41.00 6.03
N VAL A 426 5.15 39.87 6.58
CA VAL A 426 5.74 38.55 6.38
C VAL A 426 4.63 37.63 5.88
N THR A 427 4.85 37.04 4.71
CA THR A 427 3.92 36.11 4.07
C THR A 427 4.53 34.73 3.98
N VAL A 428 3.75 33.74 4.41
CA VAL A 428 4.02 32.32 4.24
C VAL A 428 2.91 31.78 3.36
N SER A 429 3.27 31.24 2.20
CA SER A 429 2.32 30.71 1.24
C SER A 429 1.89 29.29 1.63
N ASN A 430 0.81 28.80 1.03
CA ASN A 430 0.32 27.43 1.26
C ASN A 430 1.34 26.34 0.88
N PHE A 431 2.39 26.68 0.12
CA PHE A 431 3.44 25.76 -0.35
C PHE A 431 4.71 25.81 0.49
N ASN A 432 4.73 26.55 1.61
CA ASN A 432 5.90 26.71 2.46
C ASN A 432 6.32 25.42 3.21
N TYR A 433 5.53 24.35 3.16
CA TYR A 433 5.99 23.02 3.57
C TYR A 433 7.04 22.44 2.61
N LEU A 434 7.14 22.95 1.37
CA LEU A 434 8.12 22.51 0.39
C LEU A 434 9.52 23.09 0.65
N ILE A 435 9.62 24.24 1.33
CA ILE A 435 10.87 24.95 1.61
C ILE A 435 10.87 25.55 3.00
N LYS A 436 11.77 25.03 3.84
CA LYS A 436 11.89 25.41 5.24
C LYS A 436 12.58 26.76 5.40
N ASP A 437 12.15 27.54 6.38
CA ASP A 437 12.78 28.79 6.80
C ASP A 437 12.89 29.89 5.71
N VAL A 438 12.17 29.76 4.59
CA VAL A 438 12.12 30.76 3.53
C VAL A 438 10.83 31.57 3.64
N MET A 439 10.96 32.90 3.77
CA MET A 439 9.85 33.82 3.96
C MET A 439 9.80 34.88 2.86
N ILE A 440 8.58 35.26 2.46
CA ILE A 440 8.38 36.44 1.60
C ILE A 440 8.22 37.64 2.52
N ILE A 441 9.09 38.62 2.35
CA ILE A 441 9.20 39.81 3.21
C ILE A 441 8.86 41.04 2.38
N SER A 442 8.11 41.98 2.95
CA SER A 442 7.91 43.29 2.34
C SER A 442 8.16 44.44 3.30
N ASP A 443 8.70 45.52 2.76
CA ASP A 443 8.84 46.82 3.40
C ASP A 443 8.61 47.97 2.39
N HIS A 444 8.86 49.22 2.82
CA HIS A 444 8.75 50.42 1.98
C HIS A 444 9.63 50.42 0.71
N THR A 445 10.63 49.53 0.62
CA THR A 445 11.52 49.34 -0.54
C THR A 445 11.03 48.26 -1.49
N GLY A 446 10.07 47.42 -1.09
CA GLY A 446 9.42 46.45 -1.98
C GLY A 446 9.19 45.08 -1.36
N ILE A 447 9.19 44.03 -2.20
CA ILE A 447 8.97 42.64 -1.80
C ILE A 447 10.22 41.83 -2.15
N GLY A 448 10.63 40.91 -1.26
CA GLY A 448 11.78 40.04 -1.45
C GLY A 448 11.55 38.65 -0.86
N LEU A 449 12.49 37.75 -1.11
CA LEU A 449 12.51 36.37 -0.65
C LEU A 449 13.77 36.15 0.19
N TYR A 450 13.59 35.75 1.45
CA TYR A 450 14.67 35.68 2.42
C TYR A 450 14.72 34.30 3.07
N ASP A 451 15.92 33.72 3.07
CA ASP A 451 16.23 32.49 3.78
C ASP A 451 16.71 32.85 5.20
N VAL A 452 15.85 32.57 6.17
CA VAL A 452 16.07 32.92 7.59
C VAL A 452 17.14 32.03 8.23
N ALA A 453 17.27 30.79 7.74
CA ALA A 453 18.26 29.84 8.23
C ALA A 453 19.67 30.22 7.73
N ALA A 454 19.80 30.54 6.43
CA ALA A 454 21.05 30.95 5.82
C ALA A 454 21.43 32.42 6.05
N ASP A 455 20.51 33.23 6.59
CA ASP A 455 20.67 34.69 6.76
C ASP A 455 21.02 35.38 5.43
N LEU A 456 20.26 35.07 4.38
CA LEU A 456 20.55 35.52 3.02
C LEU A 456 19.28 35.89 2.26
N TRP A 457 19.33 36.99 1.50
CA TRP A 457 18.32 37.29 0.49
C TRP A 457 18.51 36.39 -0.72
N LEU A 458 17.56 35.48 -0.95
CA LEU A 458 17.46 34.71 -2.20
C LEU A 458 17.03 35.62 -3.36
N LEU A 459 16.07 36.51 -3.07
CA LEU A 459 15.69 37.62 -3.94
C LEU A 459 15.66 38.91 -3.11
N PRO A 460 16.51 39.90 -3.40
CA PRO A 460 16.49 41.18 -2.70
C PRO A 460 15.14 41.88 -2.78
N LEU A 461 14.88 42.76 -1.81
CA LEU A 461 13.72 43.67 -1.84
C LEU A 461 13.75 44.53 -3.10
N SER A 462 12.63 44.55 -3.83
CA SER A 462 12.47 45.39 -5.01
C SER A 462 11.04 45.91 -5.14
N LYS A 463 10.90 47.19 -5.51
CA LYS A 463 9.60 47.81 -5.84
C LYS A 463 8.97 47.23 -7.10
N ASP A 464 9.78 46.59 -7.94
CA ASP A 464 9.30 45.96 -9.15
C ASP A 464 8.60 44.63 -8.86
N HIS A 465 8.91 43.99 -7.72
CA HIS A 465 8.24 42.77 -7.28
C HIS A 465 6.84 43.09 -6.74
N ARG A 466 5.80 42.77 -7.52
CA ARG A 466 4.39 42.89 -7.11
C ARG A 466 3.93 41.69 -6.30
N LYS A 467 4.44 40.51 -6.63
CA LYS A 467 4.09 39.26 -5.97
C LYS A 467 5.18 38.21 -6.20
N ILE A 468 5.48 37.43 -5.18
CA ILE A 468 6.36 36.25 -5.25
C ILE A 468 5.51 35.06 -4.84
N GLU A 469 5.54 33.98 -5.62
CA GLU A 469 4.80 32.75 -5.34
C GLU A 469 5.67 31.54 -5.62
N ILE A 470 5.54 30.51 -4.79
CA ILE A 470 6.20 29.22 -4.97
C ILE A 470 5.35 28.41 -5.95
N CYS A 471 5.98 27.85 -6.98
CA CYS A 471 5.34 26.99 -7.98
C CYS A 471 5.77 25.52 -7.84
N SER A 472 6.97 25.27 -7.31
CA SER A 472 7.47 23.93 -6.99
C SER A 472 8.56 24.04 -5.91
N GLN A 473 9.12 22.91 -5.47
CA GLN A 473 10.02 22.84 -4.31
C GLN A 473 11.16 23.87 -4.32
N GLU A 474 11.68 24.22 -5.49
CA GLU A 474 12.82 25.15 -5.61
C GLU A 474 12.56 26.27 -6.64
N ALA A 475 11.34 26.38 -7.17
CA ALA A 475 11.04 27.32 -8.25
C ALA A 475 9.92 28.29 -7.88
N PHE A 476 10.19 29.56 -8.12
CA PHE A 476 9.30 30.68 -7.79
C PHE A 476 8.89 31.41 -9.06
N ARG A 477 7.64 31.88 -9.10
CA ARG A 477 7.22 32.91 -10.05
C ARG A 477 7.20 34.28 -9.37
N ILE A 478 7.74 35.27 -10.06
CA ILE A 478 7.76 36.66 -9.62
C ILE A 478 6.94 37.47 -10.62
N THR A 479 5.87 38.09 -10.14
CA THR A 479 5.07 39.02 -10.91
C THR A 479 5.62 40.43 -10.76
N THR A 480 5.81 41.12 -11.88
CA THR A 480 6.27 42.51 -11.98
C THR A 480 5.26 43.37 -12.73
N HIS A 481 5.62 44.62 -12.99
CA HIS A 481 4.83 45.52 -13.83
C HIS A 481 4.78 45.11 -15.31
N ASP A 482 5.86 44.51 -15.82
CA ASP A 482 6.05 44.24 -17.25
C ASP A 482 5.89 42.75 -17.59
N GLY A 483 5.34 41.95 -16.67
CA GLY A 483 5.14 40.51 -16.83
C GLY A 483 5.71 39.71 -15.67
N MET A 484 6.08 38.46 -15.95
CA MET A 484 6.61 37.51 -14.98
C MET A 484 8.01 37.03 -15.33
N TYR A 485 8.76 36.66 -14.31
CA TYR A 485 10.01 35.93 -14.41
C TYR A 485 10.03 34.81 -13.36
N TYR A 486 10.77 33.73 -13.60
CA TYR A 486 10.97 32.70 -12.58
C TYR A 486 12.33 32.85 -11.91
N TYR A 487 12.44 32.34 -10.68
CA TYR A 487 13.71 32.15 -9.97
C TYR A 487 13.81 30.69 -9.52
N ASP A 488 14.89 30.02 -9.94
CA ASP A 488 15.25 28.68 -9.47
C ASP A 488 16.28 28.79 -8.35
N GLN A 489 15.85 28.48 -7.12
CA GLN A 489 16.67 28.56 -5.93
C GLN A 489 17.86 27.61 -5.98
N LYS A 490 17.74 26.43 -6.62
CA LYS A 490 18.83 25.44 -6.63
C LYS A 490 20.04 25.92 -7.43
N THR A 491 19.77 26.57 -8.56
CA THR A 491 20.82 27.06 -9.45
C THR A 491 21.12 28.55 -9.29
N GLY A 492 20.23 29.29 -8.61
CA GLY A 492 20.27 30.74 -8.52
C GLY A 492 19.98 31.44 -9.85
N THR A 493 19.37 30.73 -10.82
CA THR A 493 19.10 31.27 -12.15
C THR A 493 17.69 31.83 -12.26
N SER A 494 17.53 32.79 -13.18
CA SER A 494 16.24 33.41 -13.48
C SER A 494 16.03 33.52 -14.98
N GLY A 495 14.78 33.38 -15.43
CA GLY A 495 14.37 33.65 -16.81
C GLY A 495 13.26 34.70 -16.88
N THR A 496 13.40 35.70 -17.75
CA THR A 496 12.51 36.88 -17.80
C THR A 496 11.67 36.98 -19.08
N GLY A 497 10.64 37.83 -19.01
CA GLY A 497 9.84 38.23 -20.17
C GLY A 497 8.75 37.24 -20.55
N TYR A 498 8.14 36.59 -19.55
CA TYR A 498 6.97 35.73 -19.70
C TYR A 498 5.71 36.49 -19.35
N ASP A 499 4.62 36.26 -20.08
CA ASP A 499 3.31 36.83 -19.75
C ASP A 499 2.68 36.11 -18.55
N TYR A 500 3.00 34.82 -18.39
CA TYR A 500 2.53 34.01 -17.29
C TYR A 500 3.45 32.83 -16.99
N ILE A 501 3.45 32.40 -15.73
CA ILE A 501 4.22 31.25 -15.24
C ILE A 501 3.32 30.46 -14.29
N CYS A 502 3.23 29.15 -14.49
CA CYS A 502 2.55 28.23 -13.58
C CYS A 502 3.41 27.02 -13.23
N GLU A 503 2.92 26.24 -12.27
CA GLU A 503 3.45 24.91 -11.96
C GLU A 503 3.47 23.99 -13.21
N GLY A 504 4.31 22.95 -13.18
CA GLY A 504 4.36 21.94 -14.23
C GLY A 504 3.06 21.13 -14.31
N LEU A 505 2.71 20.67 -15.51
CA LEU A 505 1.55 19.78 -15.72
C LEU A 505 1.85 18.34 -15.27
N ASP A 506 3.12 17.94 -15.28
CA ASP A 506 3.61 16.66 -14.73
C ASP A 506 4.81 16.89 -13.82
N TYR A 507 4.64 16.73 -12.51
CA TYR A 507 5.68 17.03 -11.52
C TYR A 507 6.93 16.15 -11.64
N HIS A 508 6.88 15.02 -12.38
CA HIS A 508 8.05 14.18 -12.63
C HIS A 508 8.88 14.65 -13.83
N GLU A 509 8.25 15.35 -14.76
CA GLU A 509 8.87 15.78 -16.02
C GLU A 509 9.15 17.30 -16.04
N GLU A 510 8.31 18.09 -15.38
CA GLU A 510 8.19 19.53 -15.59
C GLU A 510 8.26 20.28 -14.25
N LEU A 511 9.16 21.25 -14.17
CA LEU A 511 9.27 22.15 -13.02
C LEU A 511 8.31 23.34 -13.15
N LEU A 512 8.24 23.95 -14.33
CA LEU A 512 7.40 25.11 -14.63
C LEU A 512 6.88 25.08 -16.07
N CYS A 513 5.67 25.59 -16.27
CA CYS A 513 5.14 25.98 -17.57
C CYS A 513 5.21 27.50 -17.72
N LEU A 514 5.76 27.97 -18.83
CA LEU A 514 6.14 29.35 -19.08
C LEU A 514 5.51 29.83 -20.38
N PHE A 515 4.79 30.96 -20.35
CA PHE A 515 4.06 31.46 -21.52
C PHE A 515 4.63 32.80 -21.97
N LYS A 516 4.93 32.93 -23.26
CA LYS A 516 5.45 34.15 -23.88
C LYS A 516 4.81 34.38 -25.24
N LYS A 517 3.89 35.34 -25.29
CA LYS A 517 3.02 35.67 -26.40
C LYS A 517 2.25 34.43 -26.83
N GLU A 518 2.56 33.93 -28.03
CA GLU A 518 1.92 32.77 -28.63
C GLU A 518 2.68 31.47 -28.37
N GLU A 519 3.82 31.55 -27.67
CA GLU A 519 4.72 30.42 -27.42
C GLU A 519 4.62 29.94 -25.97
N MET A 520 4.74 28.63 -25.80
CA MET A 520 4.86 27.97 -24.51
C MET A 520 6.24 27.34 -24.40
N PHE A 521 6.80 27.41 -23.20
CA PHE A 521 8.05 26.78 -22.82
C PHE A 521 7.84 25.94 -21.56
N ILE A 522 8.65 24.90 -21.42
CA ILE A 522 8.70 24.06 -20.23
C ILE A 522 10.12 24.16 -19.68
N LEU A 523 10.23 24.46 -18.40
CA LEU A 523 11.45 24.21 -17.64
C LEU A 523 11.32 22.80 -17.07
N ASP A 524 12.12 21.85 -17.54
CA ASP A 524 12.04 20.46 -17.09
C ASP A 524 12.68 20.25 -15.71
N THR A 525 12.53 19.05 -15.13
CA THR A 525 13.15 18.69 -13.83
C THR A 525 14.68 18.67 -13.85
N ASN A 526 15.29 18.62 -15.04
CA ASN A 526 16.73 18.79 -15.27
C ASN A 526 17.15 20.27 -15.44
N ARG A 527 16.21 21.21 -15.31
CA ARG A 527 16.40 22.67 -15.45
C ARG A 527 16.85 23.09 -16.84
N VAL A 528 16.43 22.34 -17.86
CA VAL A 528 16.60 22.70 -19.26
C VAL A 528 15.30 23.32 -19.75
N LEU A 529 15.42 24.50 -20.37
CA LEU A 529 14.30 25.21 -20.95
C LEU A 529 14.06 24.72 -22.38
N HIS A 530 12.86 24.21 -22.62
CA HIS A 530 12.43 23.72 -23.93
C HIS A 530 11.28 24.55 -24.47
N ARG A 531 11.31 24.90 -25.75
CA ARG A 531 10.13 25.40 -26.45
C ARG A 531 9.19 24.23 -26.71
N VAL A 532 7.92 24.38 -26.38
CA VAL A 532 6.89 23.36 -26.64
C VAL A 532 6.56 23.35 -28.13
N PRO A 533 6.75 22.24 -28.86
CA PRO A 533 6.28 22.12 -30.23
C PRO A 533 4.77 21.89 -30.27
N ASP A 534 4.11 22.25 -31.37
CA ASP A 534 2.66 22.07 -31.55
C ASP A 534 2.22 20.61 -31.34
N SER A 535 3.09 19.65 -31.64
CA SER A 535 2.80 18.22 -31.45
C SER A 535 2.60 17.80 -30.01
N ARG A 536 3.17 18.53 -29.05
CA ARG A 536 3.04 18.27 -27.61
C ARG A 536 1.78 18.88 -26.99
N MET A 537 1.09 19.77 -27.70
CA MET A 537 -0.04 20.53 -27.14
C MET A 537 -1.19 19.62 -26.72
N GLY A 538 -1.45 18.53 -27.45
CA GLY A 538 -2.51 17.59 -27.11
C GLY A 538 -2.20 16.80 -25.83
N ALA A 539 -0.99 16.21 -25.73
CA ALA A 539 -0.54 15.52 -24.50
C ALA A 539 -0.58 16.42 -23.26
N LEU A 540 -0.16 17.69 -23.39
CA LEU A 540 -0.25 18.66 -22.30
C LEU A 540 -1.71 18.98 -21.92
N TYR A 541 -2.60 19.03 -22.91
CA TYR A 541 -4.02 19.27 -22.68
C TYR A 541 -4.73 18.12 -21.95
N GLU A 542 -4.30 16.87 -22.16
CA GLU A 542 -4.80 15.73 -21.38
C GLU A 542 -4.47 15.91 -19.89
N LYS A 543 -3.28 16.42 -19.57
CA LYS A 543 -2.80 16.68 -18.20
C LYS A 543 -3.35 17.96 -17.55
N LYS A 544 -4.19 18.75 -18.24
CA LYS A 544 -4.69 20.06 -17.76
C LYS A 544 -5.27 20.03 -16.34
N TYR A 545 -5.89 18.92 -15.93
CA TYR A 545 -6.54 18.77 -14.62
C TYR A 545 -5.56 18.74 -13.44
N ASN A 546 -4.25 18.64 -13.71
CA ASN A 546 -3.21 18.75 -12.68
C ASN A 546 -3.02 20.21 -12.22
N LEU A 547 -3.35 21.18 -13.06
CA LEU A 547 -3.36 22.59 -12.71
C LEU A 547 -4.65 22.96 -11.96
N ARG A 548 -4.56 23.98 -11.09
CA ARG A 548 -5.73 24.49 -10.34
C ARG A 548 -5.87 26.01 -10.42
N GLY A 549 -7.09 26.48 -10.18
CA GLY A 549 -7.38 27.91 -10.06
C GLY A 549 -6.92 28.72 -11.27
N LYS A 550 -6.12 29.77 -11.03
CA LYS A 550 -5.67 30.69 -12.07
C LYS A 550 -4.77 30.03 -13.11
N ASP A 551 -3.95 29.08 -12.68
CA ASP A 551 -2.97 28.38 -13.53
C ASP A 551 -3.71 27.55 -14.58
N HIS A 552 -4.71 26.78 -14.15
CA HIS A 552 -5.61 26.06 -15.06
C HIS A 552 -6.35 27.00 -16.02
N THR A 553 -6.94 28.08 -15.51
CA THR A 553 -7.66 29.05 -16.36
C THR A 553 -6.76 29.66 -17.43
N TYR A 554 -5.54 30.01 -17.09
CA TYR A 554 -4.59 30.60 -18.04
C TYR A 554 -4.18 29.58 -19.12
N PHE A 555 -3.82 28.36 -18.73
CA PHE A 555 -3.46 27.30 -19.67
C PHE A 555 -4.60 27.02 -20.67
N ILE A 556 -5.84 26.93 -20.19
CA ILE A 556 -7.00 26.69 -21.06
C ILE A 556 -7.20 27.83 -22.05
N HIS A 557 -7.06 29.08 -21.60
CA HIS A 557 -7.15 30.24 -22.49
C HIS A 557 -6.05 30.20 -23.56
N PHE A 558 -4.80 29.97 -23.14
CA PHE A 558 -3.65 29.83 -24.05
C PHE A 558 -3.87 28.72 -25.08
N TYR A 559 -4.29 27.54 -24.63
CA TYR A 559 -4.57 26.39 -25.51
C TYR A 559 -5.67 26.70 -26.52
N ASN A 560 -6.75 27.36 -26.09
CA ASN A 560 -7.84 27.75 -27.01
C ASN A 560 -7.37 28.75 -28.06
N GLN A 561 -6.55 29.74 -27.68
CA GLN A 561 -5.96 30.66 -28.65
C GLN A 561 -5.00 29.96 -29.61
N TRP A 562 -4.18 29.03 -29.11
CA TRP A 562 -3.34 28.17 -29.95
C TRP A 562 -4.18 27.38 -30.95
N LYS A 563 -5.28 26.76 -30.50
CA LYS A 563 -6.21 26.01 -31.34
C LYS A 563 -6.88 26.89 -32.40
N GLU A 564 -7.29 28.10 -32.05
CA GLU A 564 -7.84 29.08 -33.01
C GLU A 564 -6.82 29.45 -34.10
N ARG A 565 -5.56 29.68 -33.72
CA ARG A 565 -4.47 29.98 -34.66
C ARG A 565 -4.12 28.79 -35.56
N ALA A 566 -4.07 27.58 -34.99
CA ALA A 566 -3.82 26.35 -35.73
C ALA A 566 -4.95 26.03 -36.72
N GLY A 567 -6.16 26.52 -36.44
CA GLY A 567 -7.31 26.43 -37.33
C GLY A 567 -7.97 25.05 -37.35
N SER A 568 -8.83 24.84 -38.35
CA SER A 568 -9.48 23.53 -38.57
C SER A 568 -8.43 22.46 -38.91
N GLY A 569 -8.41 21.37 -38.16
CA GLY A 569 -7.44 20.29 -38.34
C GLY A 569 -6.18 20.43 -37.48
N TYR A 570 -6.19 21.27 -36.44
CA TYR A 570 -5.10 21.38 -35.46
C TYR A 570 -4.65 20.03 -34.87
N GLU A 571 -5.53 19.02 -34.85
CA GLU A 571 -5.20 17.66 -34.41
C GLU A 571 -4.11 17.00 -35.27
N MET A 572 -3.90 17.47 -36.51
CA MET A 572 -2.77 17.03 -37.36
C MET A 572 -1.40 17.37 -36.79
N HIS A 573 -1.31 18.24 -35.77
CA HIS A 573 -0.06 18.48 -35.07
C HIS A 573 0.24 17.41 -34.03
N PHE A 574 -0.78 16.84 -33.37
CA PHE A 574 -0.60 15.93 -32.23
C PHE A 574 0.18 14.67 -32.57
N ASP A 575 0.92 14.13 -31.61
CA ASP A 575 1.53 12.81 -31.73
C ASP A 575 0.48 11.68 -31.78
N ASN A 576 0.92 10.50 -32.22
CA ASN A 576 0.02 9.37 -32.45
C ASN A 576 -0.58 8.80 -31.15
N ASP A 577 0.13 8.89 -30.03
CA ASP A 577 -0.35 8.36 -28.75
C ASP A 577 -1.51 9.22 -28.23
N THR A 578 -1.36 10.54 -28.30
CA THR A 578 -2.41 11.51 -27.99
C THR A 578 -3.63 11.31 -28.90
N LEU A 579 -3.42 11.20 -30.22
CA LEU A 579 -4.51 10.97 -31.16
C LEU A 579 -5.29 9.71 -30.83
N ARG A 580 -4.58 8.62 -30.49
CA ARG A 580 -5.19 7.33 -30.14
C ARG A 580 -5.98 7.42 -28.84
N SER A 581 -5.41 8.03 -27.81
CA SER A 581 -6.08 8.25 -26.51
C SER A 581 -7.39 9.02 -26.69
N MET A 582 -7.32 10.18 -27.35
CA MET A 582 -8.49 11.01 -27.64
C MET A 582 -9.53 10.29 -28.52
N ALA A 583 -9.09 9.54 -29.54
CA ALA A 583 -9.99 8.81 -30.43
C ALA A 583 -10.74 7.69 -29.68
N ALA A 584 -10.05 6.95 -28.81
CA ALA A 584 -10.66 5.91 -27.99
C ALA A 584 -11.69 6.49 -27.01
N GLU A 585 -11.40 7.66 -26.44
CA GLU A 585 -12.34 8.35 -25.55
C GLU A 585 -13.60 8.81 -26.30
N TYR A 586 -13.44 9.43 -27.48
CA TYR A 586 -14.58 9.76 -28.34
C TYR A 586 -15.38 8.54 -28.80
N HIS A 587 -14.70 7.43 -29.10
CA HIS A 587 -15.36 6.18 -29.46
C HIS A 587 -16.24 5.69 -28.30
N LYS A 588 -15.71 5.66 -27.08
CA LYS A 588 -16.42 5.29 -25.86
C LYS A 588 -17.60 6.21 -25.52
N GLU A 589 -17.47 7.51 -25.80
CA GLU A 589 -18.55 8.50 -25.63
C GLU A 589 -19.61 8.45 -26.73
N GLY A 590 -19.46 7.58 -27.74
CA GLY A 590 -20.36 7.50 -28.90
C GLY A 590 -20.17 8.62 -29.92
N LYS A 591 -19.10 9.43 -29.81
CA LYS A 591 -18.73 10.48 -30.78
C LYS A 591 -17.93 9.89 -31.93
N ILE A 592 -18.53 8.91 -32.63
CA ILE A 592 -17.84 8.08 -33.63
C ILE A 592 -17.20 8.91 -34.74
N LYS A 593 -17.86 9.97 -35.20
CA LYS A 593 -17.33 10.87 -36.24
C LYS A 593 -16.02 11.56 -35.83
N ASP A 594 -15.89 11.96 -34.57
CA ASP A 594 -14.66 12.57 -34.07
C ASP A 594 -13.56 11.51 -33.90
N ALA A 595 -13.90 10.32 -33.39
CA ALA A 595 -12.97 9.19 -33.30
C ALA A 595 -12.41 8.79 -34.68
N VAL A 596 -13.27 8.64 -35.69
CA VAL A 596 -12.88 8.33 -37.08
C VAL A 596 -11.92 9.39 -37.62
N ARG A 597 -12.20 10.68 -37.41
CA ARG A 597 -11.31 11.76 -37.85
C ARG A 597 -9.90 11.61 -37.27
N LEU A 598 -9.78 11.32 -35.98
CA LEU A 598 -8.48 11.17 -35.31
C LEU A 598 -7.76 9.89 -35.72
N TYR A 599 -8.47 8.76 -35.79
CA TYR A 599 -7.90 7.50 -36.27
C TYR A 599 -7.43 7.59 -37.73
N MET A 600 -8.13 8.33 -38.59
CA MET A 600 -7.67 8.60 -39.96
C MET A 600 -6.32 9.30 -39.99
N ILE A 601 -6.11 10.35 -39.18
CA ILE A 601 -4.83 11.07 -39.11
C ILE A 601 -3.69 10.11 -38.74
N GLY A 602 -3.90 9.28 -37.71
CA GLY A 602 -2.93 8.29 -37.28
C GLY A 602 -2.66 7.18 -38.31
N SER A 603 -3.71 6.69 -38.94
CA SER A 603 -3.67 5.68 -39.99
C SER A 603 -2.89 6.17 -41.21
N ASP A 604 -3.10 7.42 -41.63
CA ASP A 604 -2.36 8.04 -42.75
C ASP A 604 -0.87 8.16 -42.43
N ARG A 605 -0.50 8.31 -41.15
CA ARG A 605 0.89 8.30 -40.67
C ARG A 605 1.48 6.91 -40.52
N GLY A 606 0.72 5.85 -40.76
CA GLY A 606 1.22 4.49 -40.70
C GLY A 606 1.12 3.81 -39.34
N ASP A 607 0.32 4.35 -38.41
CA ASP A 607 0.10 3.76 -37.08
C ASP A 607 -0.78 2.51 -37.17
N ALA A 608 -0.25 1.38 -36.70
CA ALA A 608 -0.91 0.08 -36.88
C ALA A 608 -2.16 -0.07 -36.00
N ASP A 609 -2.14 0.47 -34.78
CA ASP A 609 -3.26 0.37 -33.85
C ASP A 609 -4.44 1.23 -34.33
N MET A 610 -4.18 2.45 -34.78
CA MET A 610 -5.24 3.31 -35.33
C MET A 610 -5.79 2.80 -36.65
N MET A 611 -4.97 2.12 -37.48
CA MET A 611 -5.49 1.38 -38.65
C MET A 611 -6.44 0.25 -38.23
N MET A 612 -6.11 -0.47 -37.16
CA MET A 612 -6.93 -1.57 -36.65
C MET A 612 -8.27 -1.06 -36.11
N GLU A 613 -8.24 -0.01 -35.28
CA GLU A 613 -9.45 0.61 -34.74
C GLU A 613 -10.34 1.23 -35.84
N LEU A 614 -9.74 1.92 -36.82
CA LEU A 614 -10.50 2.45 -37.96
C LEU A 614 -11.07 1.32 -38.83
N GLY A 615 -10.30 0.24 -39.01
CA GLY A 615 -10.75 -0.98 -39.67
C GLY A 615 -11.98 -1.57 -38.98
N TYR A 616 -11.96 -1.66 -37.65
CA TYR A 616 -13.09 -2.09 -36.84
C TYR A 616 -14.35 -1.28 -37.11
N ILE A 617 -14.26 0.05 -37.01
CA ILE A 617 -15.40 0.95 -37.27
C ILE A 617 -15.96 0.75 -38.69
N TYR A 618 -15.10 0.62 -39.71
CA TYR A 618 -15.56 0.41 -41.09
C TYR A 618 -16.15 -0.98 -41.36
N THR A 619 -15.84 -1.97 -40.52
CA THR A 619 -16.44 -3.31 -40.61
C THR A 619 -17.64 -3.51 -39.70
N ASP A 620 -17.95 -2.53 -38.85
CA ASP A 620 -19.03 -2.63 -37.86
C ASP A 620 -20.39 -2.31 -38.49
N THR A 621 -21.25 -3.33 -38.61
CA THR A 621 -22.61 -3.19 -39.16
C THR A 621 -23.55 -2.41 -38.23
N GLU A 622 -23.20 -2.26 -36.96
CA GLU A 622 -23.98 -1.47 -35.99
C GLU A 622 -23.75 0.04 -36.16
N VAL A 623 -22.74 0.44 -36.96
CA VAL A 623 -22.41 1.82 -37.30
C VAL A 623 -22.57 2.08 -38.82
N PRO A 624 -23.80 2.04 -39.37
CA PRO A 624 -24.03 2.07 -40.81
C PRO A 624 -23.58 3.37 -41.50
N GLU A 625 -23.39 4.48 -40.77
CA GLU A 625 -22.85 5.74 -41.33
C GLU A 625 -21.41 5.57 -41.83
N PHE A 626 -20.61 4.73 -41.15
CA PHE A 626 -19.19 4.54 -41.44
C PHE A 626 -18.88 3.17 -42.04
N TYR A 627 -19.86 2.27 -42.10
CA TYR A 627 -19.68 0.94 -42.67
C TYR A 627 -19.19 0.99 -44.13
N ASP A 628 -17.98 0.46 -44.36
CA ASP A 628 -17.33 0.31 -45.64
C ASP A 628 -16.39 -0.90 -45.55
N LEU A 629 -16.94 -2.08 -45.82
CA LEU A 629 -16.25 -3.36 -45.65
C LEU A 629 -14.93 -3.43 -46.44
N GLU A 630 -14.89 -2.92 -47.66
CA GLU A 630 -13.67 -2.94 -48.49
C GLU A 630 -12.56 -2.09 -47.86
N LYS A 631 -12.89 -0.87 -47.40
CA LYS A 631 -11.93 -0.03 -46.69
C LYS A 631 -11.49 -0.64 -45.36
N GLY A 632 -12.41 -1.21 -44.59
CA GLY A 632 -12.11 -1.84 -43.31
C GLY A 632 -11.13 -2.99 -43.46
N LEU A 633 -11.38 -3.88 -44.44
CA LEU A 633 -10.49 -5.00 -44.75
C LEU A 633 -9.10 -4.53 -45.23
N ALA A 634 -9.03 -3.52 -46.10
CA ALA A 634 -7.76 -2.97 -46.55
C ALA A 634 -6.93 -2.37 -45.39
N LEU A 635 -7.59 -1.75 -44.40
CA LEU A 635 -6.93 -1.25 -43.19
C LEU A 635 -6.41 -2.38 -42.31
N TYR A 636 -7.20 -3.44 -42.11
CA TYR A 636 -6.74 -4.62 -41.39
C TYR A 636 -5.53 -5.28 -42.08
N GLU A 637 -5.51 -5.40 -43.40
CA GLU A 637 -4.36 -5.94 -44.13
C GLU A 637 -3.10 -5.11 -43.91
N ARG A 638 -3.20 -3.76 -44.00
CA ARG A 638 -2.07 -2.85 -43.76
C ARG A 638 -1.60 -2.88 -42.31
N SER A 639 -2.52 -2.96 -41.36
CA SER A 639 -2.23 -3.06 -39.93
C SER A 639 -1.55 -4.41 -39.59
N ALA A 640 -2.07 -5.51 -40.13
CA ALA A 640 -1.52 -6.85 -39.96
C ALA A 640 -0.09 -6.97 -40.54
N GLN A 641 0.20 -6.32 -41.68
CA GLN A 641 1.55 -6.25 -42.25
C GLN A 641 2.57 -5.55 -41.34
N LYS A 642 2.09 -4.75 -40.36
CA LYS A 642 2.89 -4.10 -39.32
C LYS A 642 2.90 -4.89 -38.01
N ASP A 643 2.61 -6.19 -38.07
CA ASP A 643 2.55 -7.11 -36.93
C ASP A 643 1.55 -6.69 -35.84
N GLN A 644 0.45 -6.03 -36.21
CA GLN A 644 -0.63 -5.75 -35.27
C GLN A 644 -1.44 -7.04 -34.99
N PRO A 645 -1.46 -7.55 -33.74
CA PRO A 645 -2.08 -8.84 -33.40
C PRO A 645 -3.60 -8.93 -33.62
N TYR A 646 -4.36 -7.90 -33.23
CA TYR A 646 -5.82 -7.82 -33.39
C TYR A 646 -6.23 -7.68 -34.86
N ALA A 647 -5.46 -6.99 -35.70
CA ALA A 647 -5.73 -6.95 -37.13
C ALA A 647 -5.60 -8.35 -37.77
N TRP A 648 -4.57 -9.12 -37.40
CA TRP A 648 -4.47 -10.53 -37.80
C TRP A 648 -5.65 -11.36 -37.30
N ASN A 649 -6.11 -11.16 -36.06
CA ASN A 649 -7.29 -11.84 -35.54
C ASN A 649 -8.55 -11.50 -36.36
N ASN A 650 -8.79 -10.23 -36.65
CA ASN A 650 -9.98 -9.78 -37.36
C ASN A 650 -10.00 -10.27 -38.81
N LEU A 651 -8.85 -10.25 -39.51
CA LEU A 651 -8.73 -10.92 -40.82
C LEU A 651 -9.05 -12.41 -40.74
N GLY A 652 -8.60 -13.08 -39.67
CA GLY A 652 -8.92 -14.48 -39.42
C GLY A 652 -10.43 -14.73 -39.34
N TYR A 653 -11.14 -13.87 -38.60
CA TYR A 653 -12.60 -13.91 -38.50
C TYR A 653 -13.30 -13.71 -39.85
N HIS A 654 -12.89 -12.71 -40.63
CA HIS A 654 -13.46 -12.45 -41.96
C HIS A 654 -13.27 -13.62 -42.94
N TYR A 655 -12.10 -14.29 -42.92
CA TYR A 655 -11.88 -15.51 -43.70
C TYR A 655 -12.67 -16.71 -43.18
N GLN A 656 -12.87 -16.82 -41.87
CA GLN A 656 -13.65 -17.90 -41.26
C GLN A 656 -15.13 -17.80 -41.64
N GLU A 657 -15.72 -16.60 -41.54
CA GLU A 657 -17.14 -16.38 -41.80
C GLU A 657 -17.47 -16.14 -43.29
N GLY A 658 -16.44 -15.90 -44.12
CA GLY A 658 -16.65 -15.57 -45.53
C GLY A 658 -17.25 -14.17 -45.74
N ILE A 659 -16.89 -13.22 -44.89
CA ILE A 659 -17.38 -11.83 -44.94
C ILE A 659 -16.35 -10.98 -45.68
N GLY A 660 -16.70 -10.52 -46.89
CA GLY A 660 -15.82 -9.74 -47.76
C GLY A 660 -14.75 -10.55 -48.51
N TYR A 661 -14.56 -11.82 -48.13
CA TYR A 661 -13.81 -12.82 -48.88
C TYR A 661 -14.62 -14.11 -49.00
N PRO A 662 -14.34 -14.98 -49.98
CA PRO A 662 -14.80 -16.37 -49.90
C PRO A 662 -14.29 -17.02 -48.60
N GLN A 663 -15.15 -17.82 -47.95
CA GLN A 663 -14.76 -18.57 -46.76
C GLN A 663 -13.52 -19.43 -47.04
N ASP A 664 -12.46 -19.24 -46.23
CA ASP A 664 -11.17 -19.93 -46.35
C ASP A 664 -10.57 -20.19 -44.97
N ILE A 665 -10.91 -21.35 -44.41
CA ILE A 665 -10.47 -21.80 -43.08
C ILE A 665 -8.94 -21.93 -42.99
N LYS A 666 -8.26 -22.25 -44.10
CA LYS A 666 -6.79 -22.35 -44.10
C LYS A 666 -6.14 -20.98 -43.92
N LYS A 667 -6.69 -19.94 -44.56
CA LYS A 667 -6.26 -18.56 -44.34
C LYS A 667 -6.64 -18.07 -42.95
N ALA A 668 -7.84 -18.37 -42.48
CA ALA A 668 -8.27 -18.04 -41.12
C ALA A 668 -7.30 -18.58 -40.07
N LEU A 669 -6.95 -19.87 -40.16
CA LEU A 669 -5.96 -20.52 -39.29
C LEU A 669 -4.58 -19.84 -39.36
N LYS A 670 -4.11 -19.48 -40.55
CA LYS A 670 -2.84 -18.78 -40.71
C LYS A 670 -2.87 -17.42 -39.99
N CYS A 671 -3.96 -16.69 -40.13
CA CYS A 671 -4.14 -15.38 -39.50
C CYS A 671 -4.21 -15.50 -37.98
N PHE A 672 -5.06 -16.38 -37.44
CA PHE A 672 -5.17 -16.58 -35.99
C PHE A 672 -3.87 -17.09 -35.37
N ARG A 673 -3.13 -17.99 -36.03
CA ARG A 673 -1.83 -18.45 -35.54
C ARG A 673 -0.81 -17.32 -35.48
N LYS A 674 -0.75 -16.48 -36.52
CA LYS A 674 0.12 -15.30 -36.53
C LYS A 674 -0.26 -14.30 -35.44
N ALA A 675 -1.54 -14.05 -35.22
CA ALA A 675 -2.04 -13.22 -34.10
C ALA A 675 -1.64 -13.80 -32.73
N ALA A 676 -1.79 -15.11 -32.54
CA ALA A 676 -1.42 -15.80 -31.31
C ALA A 676 0.11 -15.77 -31.06
N GLU A 677 0.94 -15.93 -32.10
CA GLU A 677 2.40 -15.77 -32.02
C GLU A 677 2.80 -14.36 -31.57
N LEU A 678 2.04 -13.35 -31.99
CA LEU A 678 2.18 -11.95 -31.57
C LEU A 678 1.56 -11.66 -30.19
N GLY A 679 1.03 -12.69 -29.51
CA GLY A 679 0.53 -12.61 -28.14
C GLY A 679 -0.96 -12.28 -28.00
N ASN A 680 -1.75 -12.32 -29.08
CA ASN A 680 -3.20 -12.08 -29.03
C ASN A 680 -3.93 -13.24 -28.33
N GLY A 681 -4.51 -12.99 -27.15
CA GLY A 681 -5.26 -14.01 -26.42
C GLY A 681 -6.62 -14.36 -27.05
N LEU A 682 -7.30 -13.40 -27.68
CA LEU A 682 -8.56 -13.65 -28.41
C LEU A 682 -8.35 -14.60 -29.60
N ALA A 683 -7.24 -14.46 -30.32
CA ALA A 683 -6.88 -15.36 -31.40
C ALA A 683 -6.55 -16.78 -30.91
N MET A 684 -5.92 -16.90 -29.73
CA MET A 684 -5.72 -18.19 -29.07
C MET A 684 -7.05 -18.83 -28.70
N GLN A 685 -8.01 -18.05 -28.18
CA GLN A 685 -9.37 -18.52 -27.93
C GLN A 685 -10.08 -18.95 -29.22
N ASN A 686 -10.00 -18.17 -30.31
CA ASN A 686 -10.58 -18.52 -31.60
C ASN A 686 -9.99 -19.82 -32.17
N LEU A 687 -8.68 -20.02 -32.04
CA LEU A 687 -8.04 -21.31 -32.37
C LEU A 687 -8.58 -22.44 -31.50
N GLY A 688 -8.72 -22.22 -30.19
CA GLY A 688 -9.34 -23.17 -29.28
C GLY A 688 -10.75 -23.58 -29.73
N ASN A 689 -11.59 -22.60 -30.06
CA ASN A 689 -12.97 -22.80 -30.51
C ASN A 689 -13.05 -23.62 -31.81
N LEU A 690 -12.18 -23.33 -32.79
CA LEU A 690 -12.15 -24.08 -34.05
C LEU A 690 -11.90 -25.58 -33.84
N TYR A 691 -11.00 -25.93 -32.91
CA TYR A 691 -10.72 -27.32 -32.59
C TYR A 691 -11.71 -27.94 -31.60
N PHE A 692 -12.37 -27.13 -30.77
CA PHE A 692 -13.36 -27.59 -29.78
C PHE A 692 -14.69 -27.96 -30.44
N TYR A 693 -15.29 -27.05 -31.21
CA TYR A 693 -16.59 -27.30 -31.84
C TYR A 693 -16.46 -28.22 -33.06
N GLY A 694 -15.40 -28.04 -33.86
CA GLY A 694 -15.12 -28.87 -35.02
C GLY A 694 -16.06 -28.62 -36.21
N ASP A 695 -16.68 -27.44 -36.30
CA ASP A 695 -17.60 -27.08 -37.39
C ASP A 695 -16.85 -26.97 -38.74
N TYR A 696 -15.59 -26.58 -38.69
CA TYR A 696 -14.75 -26.29 -39.86
C TYR A 696 -13.50 -27.17 -39.97
N LEU A 697 -13.13 -27.85 -38.88
CA LEU A 697 -11.95 -28.69 -38.75
C LEU A 697 -12.30 -29.99 -38.04
N LEU A 698 -11.45 -31.00 -38.18
CA LEU A 698 -11.59 -32.18 -37.33
C LEU A 698 -11.43 -31.76 -35.87
N LYS A 699 -12.46 -32.04 -35.07
CA LYS A 699 -12.49 -31.77 -33.64
C LYS A 699 -11.30 -32.44 -32.93
N ASP A 700 -10.57 -31.65 -32.15
CA ASP A 700 -9.40 -32.08 -31.39
C ASP A 700 -9.36 -31.33 -30.05
N HIS A 701 -9.85 -31.99 -29.00
CA HIS A 701 -9.89 -31.40 -27.66
C HIS A 701 -8.51 -31.19 -27.03
N ASP A 702 -7.48 -31.90 -27.49
CA ASP A 702 -6.12 -31.72 -26.95
C ASP A 702 -5.51 -30.43 -27.46
N ILE A 703 -5.65 -30.18 -28.77
CA ILE A 703 -5.22 -28.92 -29.38
C ILE A 703 -6.07 -27.75 -28.84
N ALA A 704 -7.39 -27.94 -28.71
CA ALA A 704 -8.27 -26.92 -28.14
C ALA A 704 -7.83 -26.53 -26.72
N LEU A 705 -7.56 -27.51 -25.87
CA LEU A 705 -7.12 -27.30 -24.50
C LEU A 705 -5.78 -26.58 -24.41
N GLU A 706 -4.83 -26.90 -25.31
CA GLU A 706 -3.54 -26.20 -25.37
C GLU A 706 -3.73 -24.71 -25.67
N TYR A 707 -4.57 -24.39 -26.66
CA TYR A 707 -4.85 -23.01 -27.03
C TYR A 707 -5.61 -22.25 -25.94
N TYR A 708 -6.61 -22.87 -25.30
CA TYR A 708 -7.33 -22.24 -24.19
C TYR A 708 -6.42 -21.94 -23.00
N LYS A 709 -5.46 -22.82 -22.65
CA LYS A 709 -4.46 -22.53 -21.62
C LYS A 709 -3.56 -21.34 -21.99
N LYS A 710 -3.17 -21.25 -23.27
CA LYS A 710 -2.39 -20.09 -23.75
C LYS A 710 -3.22 -18.80 -23.70
N ALA A 711 -4.51 -18.86 -24.04
CA ALA A 711 -5.43 -17.74 -23.95
C ALA A 711 -5.63 -17.27 -22.50
N GLU A 712 -5.79 -18.20 -21.56
CA GLU A 712 -5.92 -17.91 -20.12
C GLU A 712 -4.69 -17.15 -19.57
N ASN A 713 -3.48 -17.55 -19.96
CA ASN A 713 -2.23 -16.83 -19.64
C ASN A 713 -2.16 -15.42 -20.21
N LYS A 714 -3.06 -15.08 -21.14
CA LYS A 714 -3.23 -13.75 -21.74
C LYS A 714 -4.51 -13.05 -21.29
N LEU A 715 -5.13 -13.52 -20.20
CA LEU A 715 -6.36 -12.99 -19.61
C LEU A 715 -7.62 -13.17 -20.48
N TYR A 716 -7.64 -14.19 -21.34
CA TYR A 716 -8.83 -14.63 -22.08
C TYR A 716 -9.31 -15.99 -21.52
N PRO A 717 -10.14 -16.00 -20.46
CA PRO A 717 -10.57 -17.23 -19.81
C PRO A 717 -11.55 -18.01 -20.68
N ASN A 718 -11.39 -19.33 -20.72
CA ASN A 718 -12.25 -20.26 -21.47
C ASN A 718 -12.70 -21.42 -20.56
N SER A 719 -13.00 -21.09 -19.29
CA SER A 719 -13.16 -22.04 -18.20
C SER A 719 -14.27 -23.07 -18.45
N GLN A 720 -15.37 -22.66 -19.09
CA GLN A 720 -16.48 -23.56 -19.44
C GLN A 720 -16.05 -24.60 -20.49
N ASN A 721 -15.47 -24.17 -21.61
CA ASN A 721 -14.98 -25.09 -22.66
C ASN A 721 -13.89 -26.02 -22.13
N MET A 722 -12.98 -25.49 -21.29
CA MET A 722 -11.95 -26.30 -20.66
C MET A 722 -12.55 -27.33 -19.70
N SER A 723 -13.56 -26.97 -18.92
CA SER A 723 -14.30 -27.90 -18.05
C SER A 723 -14.92 -29.03 -18.86
N GLU A 724 -15.62 -28.71 -19.97
CA GLU A 724 -16.18 -29.73 -20.86
C GLU A 724 -15.11 -30.69 -21.42
N ILE A 725 -13.95 -30.17 -21.82
CA ILE A 725 -12.83 -31.01 -22.28
C ILE A 725 -12.37 -31.95 -21.18
N TYR A 726 -12.13 -31.43 -19.97
CA TYR A 726 -11.66 -32.24 -18.85
C TYR A 726 -12.69 -33.29 -18.43
N TYR A 727 -13.98 -32.95 -18.46
CA TYR A 727 -15.07 -33.90 -18.23
C TYR A 727 -15.02 -35.06 -19.24
N ARG A 728 -14.96 -34.77 -20.54
CA ARG A 728 -14.90 -35.79 -21.61
C ARG A 728 -13.64 -36.65 -21.57
N LYS A 729 -12.53 -36.09 -21.09
CA LYS A 729 -11.26 -36.80 -20.90
C LYS A 729 -11.22 -37.62 -19.62
N ASN A 730 -12.29 -37.59 -18.82
CA ASN A 730 -12.35 -38.16 -17.48
C ASN A 730 -11.26 -37.62 -16.53
N ASP A 731 -10.78 -36.40 -16.80
CA ASP A 731 -9.80 -35.69 -15.97
C ASP A 731 -10.55 -34.84 -14.93
N TYR A 732 -11.17 -35.54 -13.99
CA TYR A 732 -12.05 -34.91 -13.01
C TYR A 732 -11.29 -34.00 -12.03
N ALA A 733 -9.97 -34.18 -11.88
CA ALA A 733 -9.15 -33.33 -11.03
C ALA A 733 -9.02 -31.92 -11.61
N ASN A 734 -8.70 -31.81 -12.91
CA ASN A 734 -8.66 -30.51 -13.58
C ASN A 734 -10.06 -29.95 -13.84
N LEU A 735 -11.07 -30.79 -14.13
CA LEU A 735 -12.45 -30.33 -14.20
C LEU A 735 -12.86 -29.63 -12.90
N LEU A 736 -12.71 -30.31 -11.76
CA LEU A 736 -13.06 -29.76 -10.45
C LEU A 736 -12.37 -28.42 -10.24
N ARG A 737 -11.06 -28.30 -10.51
CA ARG A 737 -10.33 -27.03 -10.44
C ARG A 737 -11.04 -25.87 -11.18
N TYR A 738 -11.44 -26.07 -12.43
CA TYR A 738 -12.08 -24.99 -13.20
C TYR A 738 -13.51 -24.70 -12.75
N LEU A 739 -14.27 -25.73 -12.35
CA LEU A 739 -15.65 -25.58 -11.88
C LEU A 739 -15.77 -24.65 -10.68
N LYS A 740 -14.73 -24.56 -9.85
CA LYS A 740 -14.84 -23.82 -8.60
C LYS A 740 -14.23 -22.40 -8.68
N ARG A 741 -13.61 -22.08 -9.82
CA ARG A 741 -13.29 -20.71 -10.26
C ARG A 741 -14.49 -20.02 -10.94
N ASP A 742 -15.59 -20.74 -11.15
CA ASP A 742 -16.87 -20.19 -11.65
C ASP A 742 -17.65 -19.52 -10.50
N HIS A 743 -17.28 -18.28 -10.18
CA HIS A 743 -17.91 -17.52 -9.10
C HIS A 743 -19.32 -17.00 -9.43
N GLU A 744 -19.72 -17.08 -10.70
CA GLU A 744 -21.04 -16.65 -11.18
C GLU A 744 -22.04 -17.81 -11.26
N ASP A 745 -21.62 -19.01 -10.85
CA ASP A 745 -22.42 -20.25 -10.88
C ASP A 745 -23.04 -20.54 -12.26
N SER A 746 -22.35 -20.09 -13.31
CA SER A 746 -22.88 -20.00 -14.67
C SER A 746 -22.94 -21.35 -15.40
N TYR A 747 -22.05 -22.29 -15.06
CA TYR A 747 -22.04 -23.64 -15.65
C TYR A 747 -21.58 -24.73 -14.66
N SER A 748 -21.08 -24.37 -13.48
CA SER A 748 -20.46 -25.33 -12.57
C SER A 748 -21.43 -26.39 -12.03
N HIS A 749 -22.68 -26.00 -11.77
CA HIS A 749 -23.69 -26.84 -11.13
C HIS A 749 -24.07 -28.09 -11.92
N ILE A 750 -24.14 -28.02 -13.26
CA ILE A 750 -24.46 -29.21 -14.06
C ILE A 750 -23.38 -30.28 -13.91
N TYR A 751 -22.11 -29.89 -13.94
CA TYR A 751 -21.01 -30.83 -13.75
C TYR A 751 -20.95 -31.35 -12.31
N TYR A 752 -21.10 -30.50 -11.29
CA TYR A 752 -21.17 -31.00 -9.91
C TYR A 752 -22.29 -32.00 -9.69
N GLY A 753 -23.46 -31.76 -10.30
CA GLY A 753 -24.59 -32.69 -10.30
C GLY A 753 -24.15 -34.07 -10.79
N ILE A 754 -23.60 -34.13 -12.01
CA ILE A 754 -23.10 -35.36 -12.64
C ILE A 754 -22.03 -36.03 -11.78
N LEU A 755 -21.03 -35.28 -11.33
CA LEU A 755 -19.91 -35.83 -10.57
C LEU A 755 -20.37 -36.48 -9.25
N TYR A 756 -21.31 -35.87 -8.53
CA TYR A 756 -21.87 -36.44 -7.30
C TYR A 756 -22.84 -37.60 -7.55
N ASP A 757 -23.58 -37.58 -8.67
CA ASP A 757 -24.54 -38.62 -9.04
C ASP A 757 -23.83 -39.93 -9.39
N GLU A 758 -22.77 -39.82 -10.19
CA GLU A 758 -22.00 -40.96 -10.69
C GLU A 758 -20.77 -41.30 -9.82
N GLY A 759 -20.41 -40.44 -8.88
CA GLY A 759 -19.21 -40.62 -8.05
C GLY A 759 -17.89 -40.40 -8.80
N LEU A 760 -17.91 -39.53 -9.81
CA LEU A 760 -16.75 -39.24 -10.66
C LEU A 760 -15.83 -38.22 -10.00
N GLY A 761 -14.65 -38.66 -9.57
CA GLY A 761 -13.68 -37.79 -8.89
C GLY A 761 -14.13 -37.26 -7.51
N VAL A 762 -15.35 -37.57 -7.05
CA VAL A 762 -15.92 -37.22 -5.74
C VAL A 762 -16.65 -38.43 -5.15
N LYS A 763 -16.92 -38.42 -3.84
CA LYS A 763 -17.73 -39.46 -3.22
C LYS A 763 -19.18 -39.33 -3.72
N GLN A 764 -19.72 -40.41 -4.27
CA GLN A 764 -21.11 -40.46 -4.73
C GLN A 764 -22.08 -40.01 -3.62
N SER A 765 -23.02 -39.15 -3.98
CA SER A 765 -23.95 -38.51 -3.05
C SER A 765 -25.18 -37.98 -3.77
N ALA A 766 -26.23 -38.82 -3.86
CA ALA A 766 -27.54 -38.46 -4.42
C ALA A 766 -28.08 -37.12 -3.87
N LYS A 767 -27.99 -36.90 -2.54
CA LYS A 767 -28.42 -35.63 -1.92
C LYS A 767 -27.73 -34.40 -2.52
N LYS A 768 -26.43 -34.48 -2.80
CA LYS A 768 -25.66 -33.36 -3.37
C LYS A 768 -25.91 -33.24 -4.86
N ALA A 769 -25.99 -34.36 -5.57
CA ALA A 769 -26.36 -34.39 -6.98
C ALA A 769 -27.69 -33.66 -7.22
N ILE A 770 -28.73 -34.02 -6.46
CA ILE A 770 -30.05 -33.38 -6.49
C ILE A 770 -29.91 -31.86 -6.26
N GLN A 771 -29.20 -31.43 -5.21
CA GLN A 771 -29.01 -30.00 -4.92
C GLN A 771 -28.35 -29.24 -6.09
N HIS A 772 -27.31 -29.81 -6.71
CA HIS A 772 -26.63 -29.17 -7.84
C HIS A 772 -27.48 -29.23 -9.12
N TYR A 773 -28.26 -30.29 -9.38
CA TYR A 773 -29.19 -30.32 -10.50
C TYR A 773 -30.31 -29.29 -10.36
N GLU A 774 -30.89 -29.15 -9.16
CA GLU A 774 -31.89 -28.10 -8.89
C GLU A 774 -31.30 -26.71 -9.12
N LYS A 775 -30.07 -26.45 -8.65
CA LYS A 775 -29.37 -25.20 -8.91
C LYS A 775 -29.08 -24.99 -10.40
N ALA A 776 -28.62 -26.02 -11.12
CA ALA A 776 -28.31 -25.92 -12.55
C ALA A 776 -29.54 -25.50 -13.37
N LEU A 777 -30.72 -26.05 -13.06
CA LEU A 777 -31.97 -25.72 -13.73
C LEU A 777 -32.54 -24.34 -13.39
N ASN A 778 -32.03 -23.68 -12.34
CA ASN A 778 -32.36 -22.27 -12.06
C ASN A 778 -31.66 -21.31 -13.04
N TYR A 779 -30.57 -21.75 -13.68
CA TYR A 779 -29.76 -20.92 -14.58
C TYR A 779 -29.91 -21.29 -16.06
N PHE A 780 -29.99 -22.58 -16.38
CA PHE A 780 -30.09 -23.07 -17.77
C PHE A 780 -30.92 -24.36 -17.87
N THR A 781 -31.46 -24.64 -19.04
CA THR A 781 -32.18 -25.89 -19.32
C THR A 781 -31.19 -27.03 -19.62
N TYR A 782 -31.15 -28.03 -18.74
CA TYR A 782 -30.32 -29.22 -18.89
C TYR A 782 -31.17 -30.49 -18.84
N SER A 783 -31.43 -31.12 -19.99
CA SER A 783 -32.29 -32.31 -20.08
C SER A 783 -31.82 -33.44 -19.16
N TYR A 784 -30.51 -33.65 -19.08
CA TYR A 784 -29.93 -34.65 -18.19
C TYR A 784 -30.23 -34.35 -16.71
N ALA A 785 -30.07 -33.10 -16.26
CA ALA A 785 -30.38 -32.73 -14.87
C ALA A 785 -31.86 -32.93 -14.56
N LEU A 786 -32.75 -32.56 -15.49
CA LEU A 786 -34.18 -32.76 -15.35
C LEU A 786 -34.54 -34.25 -15.26
N GLU A 787 -34.05 -35.08 -16.18
CA GLU A 787 -34.26 -36.53 -16.19
C GLU A 787 -33.84 -37.16 -14.85
N ARG A 788 -32.67 -36.76 -14.34
CA ARG A 788 -32.17 -37.26 -13.04
C ARG A 788 -33.03 -36.79 -11.86
N LEU A 789 -33.48 -35.54 -11.84
CA LEU A 789 -34.40 -35.07 -10.79
C LEU A 789 -35.75 -35.78 -10.82
N LEU A 790 -36.31 -36.02 -12.01
CA LEU A 790 -37.55 -36.77 -12.18
C LEU A 790 -37.41 -38.22 -11.70
N TYR A 791 -36.27 -38.86 -12.00
CA TYR A 791 -35.95 -40.18 -11.45
C TYR A 791 -35.88 -40.15 -9.92
N TYR A 792 -35.11 -39.22 -9.34
CA TYR A 792 -34.94 -39.15 -7.89
C TYR A 792 -36.25 -38.91 -7.14
N TYR A 793 -37.10 -38.01 -7.63
CA TYR A 793 -38.34 -37.67 -6.92
C TYR A 793 -39.49 -38.63 -7.15
N LYS A 794 -39.35 -39.60 -8.07
CA LYS A 794 -40.39 -40.59 -8.38
C LYS A 794 -40.00 -42.02 -8.01
N GLU A 795 -38.78 -42.42 -8.31
CA GLU A 795 -38.35 -43.83 -8.30
C GLU A 795 -37.32 -44.12 -7.19
N ASP A 796 -36.63 -43.11 -6.63
CA ASP A 796 -35.65 -43.31 -5.56
C ASP A 796 -36.32 -43.39 -4.17
N PRO A 797 -36.19 -44.51 -3.43
CA PRO A 797 -36.93 -44.73 -2.19
C PRO A 797 -36.48 -43.85 -1.01
N ILE A 798 -35.35 -43.14 -1.13
CA ILE A 798 -34.82 -42.24 -0.09
C ILE A 798 -35.23 -40.79 -0.36
N PHE A 799 -35.31 -40.40 -1.63
CA PHE A 799 -35.57 -39.02 -2.05
C PHE A 799 -36.93 -38.82 -2.72
N GLU A 800 -37.79 -39.85 -2.76
CA GLU A 800 -39.15 -39.75 -3.28
C GLU A 800 -39.90 -38.54 -2.69
N ASP A 801 -40.37 -37.65 -3.57
CA ASP A 801 -41.15 -36.48 -3.20
C ASP A 801 -42.13 -36.16 -4.33
N PRO A 802 -43.40 -36.59 -4.22
CA PRO A 802 -44.41 -36.39 -5.26
C PRO A 802 -44.67 -34.92 -5.60
N MET A 803 -44.44 -33.99 -4.65
CA MET A 803 -44.62 -32.56 -4.90
C MET A 803 -43.47 -31.99 -5.73
N LYS A 804 -42.23 -32.35 -5.39
CA LYS A 804 -41.06 -31.95 -6.20
C LYS A 804 -41.03 -32.63 -7.56
N TYR A 805 -41.45 -33.89 -7.67
CA TYR A 805 -41.62 -34.56 -8.95
C TYR A 805 -42.58 -33.79 -9.86
N LYS A 806 -43.76 -33.43 -9.33
CA LYS A 806 -44.74 -32.64 -10.08
C LYS A 806 -44.18 -31.28 -10.48
N HIS A 807 -43.47 -30.59 -9.59
CA HIS A 807 -42.85 -29.29 -9.87
C HIS A 807 -41.86 -29.37 -11.03
N TRP A 808 -40.88 -30.29 -10.97
CA TRP A 808 -39.87 -30.42 -12.03
C TRP A 808 -40.44 -30.95 -13.34
N LYS A 809 -41.47 -31.81 -13.28
CA LYS A 809 -42.19 -32.23 -14.49
C LYS A 809 -42.85 -31.04 -15.19
N THR A 810 -43.55 -30.19 -14.43
CA THR A 810 -44.16 -28.97 -14.98
C THR A 810 -43.09 -28.01 -15.52
N PHE A 811 -41.96 -27.84 -14.83
CA PHE A 811 -40.81 -27.07 -15.34
C PHE A 811 -40.35 -27.58 -16.72
N GLY A 812 -40.22 -28.89 -16.90
CA GLY A 812 -39.87 -29.47 -18.20
C GLY A 812 -40.91 -29.20 -19.29
N GLU A 813 -42.20 -29.30 -18.95
CA GLU A 813 -43.32 -29.05 -19.89
C GLU A 813 -43.36 -27.57 -20.30
N GLU A 814 -43.06 -26.64 -19.39
CA GLU A 814 -43.04 -25.19 -19.64
C GLU A 814 -41.81 -24.72 -20.45
N ASN A 815 -40.74 -25.51 -20.47
CA ASN A 815 -39.48 -25.20 -21.15
C ASN A 815 -39.21 -26.09 -22.39
N ASP A 816 -40.24 -26.76 -22.91
CA ASP A 816 -40.17 -27.66 -24.08
C ASP A 816 -39.06 -28.73 -23.98
N MET A 817 -38.82 -29.26 -22.76
CA MET A 817 -37.82 -30.30 -22.52
C MET A 817 -38.42 -31.71 -22.69
N GLU A 818 -37.61 -32.68 -23.14
CA GLU A 818 -38.00 -34.09 -23.14
C GLU A 818 -38.08 -34.62 -21.70
N ILE A 819 -39.19 -35.29 -21.33
CA ILE A 819 -39.55 -35.76 -19.97
C ILE A 819 -39.70 -37.27 -19.92
#